data_AF-A0A1G7J2W2-F1
#
_entry.id   AF-A0A1G7J2W2-F1
#
_cell.length_a   1.000
_cell.length_b   1.000
_cell.length_c   1.000
_cell.angle_alpha   90.00
_cell.angle_beta   90.00
_cell.angle_gamma   90.00
#
_symmetry.space_group_name_H-M   'P 1'
#
loop_
_entity.id
_entity.type
_entity.pdbx_description
1 polymer ?
#
loop_
_entity_poly.entity_id
_entity_poly.type
_entity_poly.pdbx_seq_one_letter_code
_entity_poly.pdbx_strand_id
1 'polypeptide(L)'
;MADYIYLLENRLSHAQQKAVGALRTIARESDATIFLTGGAVRDLTAGASVRDLDLTIQGDLSKIRKGLGAAGFEIVGENAPAHQLFLTYSGGVRLELSSAVAVSWPKPGKPKYEPGSLIDDLRGRDFTANAMAISLNEGSYGLLMDPLNGVADIENRELRLVSNYGFIEEPSRLIRAARLMSRLGWQLEEKTRQRYETAKEEGYISALSAWNKGYELEEIFHEEDPVRVLRALETEGWMQHLFPALQSAKVNTTSLSDLYTRQGELQIQGVLGHIAAIAFPLVTGKMSSGDVASLKKLVARQGFVREIEALDARVKDFAAKLSAKEAATPSAAWKLLHATEPDLVLATYFSSKSAPVQARLKTFLTESPNARQRIPYQLLTEMRITPDLPGYNELLDKLFFELMDGRLATPEEMKAFLEPYSPPAPPPPPNLRRARARKEPKGRGKKKAAELDIDGSDFEGMPLTVAAEEELAGLETGLTEEGDLTGPDRGPEPTEEEPIEKVAPLPTKAAKDKKAAKVVAEKKSPAAAPAKTAPAAKPVVAAKPAAPAKKAVPPAKAPAPVKAAIPAKKVAAKPVAPAKKAPAKVVAKTVAAKPVKKVAAKPVKKAAPVKKAPAKPVKKVVAAKPVKAVAKKVVAVKKAPAKVVKKAVPVKAVKKAAPAKKVVAKPAKKAPAKKSRR
;
A
#
# COMPACT_ATOMS: atom_id res chain seq x y z
N MET A 1 -0.84 -14.74 -18.60
CA MET A 1 -0.33 -13.45 -18.10
C MET A 1 -1.34 -12.89 -17.12
N ALA A 2 -0.91 -12.11 -16.12
CA ALA A 2 -1.84 -11.41 -15.24
C ALA A 2 -2.54 -10.27 -15.99
N ASP A 3 -3.84 -10.08 -15.74
CA ASP A 3 -4.58 -8.91 -16.21
C ASP A 3 -4.37 -7.76 -15.22
N TYR A 4 -3.47 -6.85 -15.58
CA TYR A 4 -3.14 -5.69 -14.75
C TYR A 4 -4.21 -4.60 -14.76
N ILE A 5 -5.18 -4.61 -15.70
CA ILE A 5 -6.36 -3.74 -15.63
C ILE A 5 -7.23 -4.23 -14.47
N TYR A 6 -7.56 -5.52 -14.47
CA TYR A 6 -8.31 -6.16 -13.37
C TYR A 6 -7.61 -5.96 -12.01
N LEU A 7 -6.28 -6.09 -11.94
CA LEU A 7 -5.54 -5.84 -10.69
C LEU A 7 -5.58 -4.38 -10.24
N LEU A 8 -5.51 -3.39 -11.15
CA LEU A 8 -5.64 -1.97 -10.80
C LEU A 8 -7.06 -1.64 -10.28
N GLU A 9 -8.08 -2.26 -10.87
CA GLU A 9 -9.49 -2.03 -10.50
C GLU A 9 -9.88 -2.73 -9.19
N ASN A 10 -9.25 -3.86 -8.84
CA ASN A 10 -9.67 -4.70 -7.71
C ASN A 10 -8.69 -4.77 -6.53
N ARG A 11 -7.41 -4.38 -6.69
CA ARG A 11 -6.41 -4.37 -5.58
C ARG A 11 -6.05 -2.98 -5.06
N LEU A 12 -6.33 -1.91 -5.81
CA LEU A 12 -6.22 -0.55 -5.27
C LEU A 12 -7.47 -0.18 -4.48
N SER A 13 -7.30 0.46 -3.32
CA SER A 13 -8.43 0.98 -2.54
C SER A 13 -9.17 2.08 -3.30
N HIS A 14 -10.45 2.31 -2.99
CA HIS A 14 -11.24 3.35 -3.68
C HIS A 14 -10.63 4.77 -3.54
N ALA A 15 -9.88 5.04 -2.48
CA ALA A 15 -9.11 6.28 -2.32
C ALA A 15 -7.88 6.31 -3.25
N GLN A 16 -7.14 5.20 -3.37
CA GLN A 16 -6.02 5.06 -4.31
C GLN A 16 -6.47 5.15 -5.76
N GLN A 17 -7.61 4.54 -6.12
CA GLN A 17 -8.21 4.66 -7.45
C GLN A 17 -8.55 6.12 -7.80
N LYS A 18 -9.12 6.89 -6.86
CA LYS A 18 -9.34 8.34 -7.02
C LYS A 18 -8.04 9.11 -7.21
N ALA A 19 -7.01 8.82 -6.42
CA ALA A 19 -5.71 9.48 -6.54
C ALA A 19 -5.04 9.18 -7.91
N VAL A 20 -5.08 7.93 -8.37
CA VAL A 20 -4.61 7.52 -9.71
C VAL A 20 -5.43 8.20 -10.80
N GLY A 21 -6.76 8.24 -10.69
CA GLY A 21 -7.65 8.91 -11.65
C GLY A 21 -7.37 10.42 -11.76
N ALA A 22 -7.15 11.10 -10.63
CA ALA A 22 -6.79 12.50 -10.59
C ALA A 22 -5.42 12.77 -11.24
N LEU A 23 -4.40 11.95 -10.95
CA LEU A 23 -3.08 12.07 -11.60
C LEU A 23 -3.13 11.78 -13.11
N ARG A 24 -3.93 10.80 -13.56
CA ARG A 24 -4.15 10.52 -15.00
C ARG A 24 -4.74 11.74 -15.72
N THR A 25 -5.71 12.42 -15.09
CA THR A 25 -6.30 13.66 -15.64
C THR A 25 -5.25 14.76 -15.78
N ILE A 26 -4.49 15.06 -14.73
CA ILE A 26 -3.44 16.11 -14.79
C ILE A 26 -2.35 15.75 -15.80
N ALA A 27 -1.95 14.47 -15.88
CA ALA A 27 -0.95 14.00 -16.83
C ALA A 27 -1.42 14.18 -18.29
N ARG A 28 -2.69 13.89 -18.59
CA ARG A 28 -3.31 14.12 -19.89
C ARG A 28 -3.37 15.62 -20.23
N GLU A 29 -3.79 16.46 -19.29
CA GLU A 29 -3.83 17.93 -19.45
C GLU A 29 -2.44 18.56 -19.64
N SER A 30 -1.40 17.91 -19.12
CA SER A 30 0.00 18.37 -19.18
C SER A 30 0.82 17.78 -20.33
N ASP A 31 0.21 16.93 -21.17
CA ASP A 31 0.88 16.10 -22.18
C ASP A 31 2.09 15.34 -21.60
N ALA A 32 1.83 14.53 -20.56
CA ALA A 32 2.83 13.78 -19.82
C ALA A 32 2.46 12.30 -19.74
N THR A 33 3.39 11.42 -20.11
CA THR A 33 3.23 9.98 -20.00
C THR A 33 3.45 9.52 -18.56
N ILE A 34 2.54 8.74 -17.99
CA ILE A 34 2.55 8.35 -16.57
C ILE A 34 2.41 6.84 -16.37
N PHE A 35 3.12 6.33 -15.36
CA PHE A 35 3.23 4.92 -15.02
C PHE A 35 3.14 4.73 -13.50
N LEU A 36 2.49 3.66 -13.05
CA LEU A 36 2.71 3.10 -11.72
C LEU A 36 4.02 2.30 -11.76
N THR A 37 4.84 2.32 -10.72
CA THR A 37 6.16 1.68 -10.70
C THR A 37 6.47 1.02 -9.35
N GLY A 38 7.70 0.56 -9.13
CA GLY A 38 8.26 0.42 -7.80
C GLY A 38 7.59 -0.64 -6.92
N GLY A 39 7.52 -0.36 -5.62
CA GLY A 39 6.86 -1.20 -4.63
C GLY A 39 5.36 -1.33 -4.88
N ALA A 40 4.71 -0.32 -5.47
CA ALA A 40 3.29 -0.39 -5.81
C ALA A 40 2.99 -1.49 -6.83
N VAL A 41 3.79 -1.59 -7.91
CA VAL A 41 3.67 -2.67 -8.90
C VAL A 41 4.02 -4.03 -8.29
N ARG A 42 5.07 -4.10 -7.46
CA ARG A 42 5.44 -5.32 -6.73
C ARG A 42 4.28 -5.85 -5.89
N ASP A 43 3.74 -5.01 -5.00
CA ASP A 43 2.73 -5.41 -4.01
C ASP A 43 1.41 -5.79 -4.70
N LEU A 44 1.01 -5.00 -5.72
CA LEU A 44 -0.14 -5.29 -6.58
C LEU A 44 0.00 -6.62 -7.33
N THR A 45 1.20 -6.97 -7.80
CA THR A 45 1.48 -8.26 -8.47
C THR A 45 1.45 -9.41 -7.48
N ALA A 46 2.19 -9.29 -6.37
CA ALA A 46 2.33 -10.28 -5.31
C ALA A 46 1.01 -10.59 -4.57
N GLY A 47 0.02 -9.70 -4.64
CA GLY A 47 -1.25 -9.82 -3.91
C GLY A 47 -1.18 -9.31 -2.48
N ALA A 48 -0.23 -8.42 -2.19
CA ALA A 48 -0.15 -7.71 -0.93
C ALA A 48 -0.98 -6.42 -0.95
N SER A 49 -1.18 -5.83 0.23
CA SER A 49 -1.60 -4.45 0.42
C SER A 49 -0.65 -3.49 -0.33
N VAL A 50 -1.17 -2.78 -1.33
CA VAL A 50 -0.47 -1.62 -1.90
C VAL A 50 -0.51 -0.52 -0.84
N ARG A 51 0.61 -0.28 -0.17
CA ARG A 51 0.73 0.73 0.89
C ARG A 51 0.82 2.15 0.30
N ASP A 52 1.76 2.32 -0.62
CA ASP A 52 2.12 3.60 -1.24
C ASP A 52 2.02 3.49 -2.76
N LEU A 53 1.72 4.60 -3.43
CA LEU A 53 1.69 4.67 -4.89
C LEU A 53 2.99 5.28 -5.42
N ASP A 54 3.93 4.43 -5.83
CA ASP A 54 5.13 4.87 -6.56
C ASP A 54 4.75 5.16 -8.02
N LEU A 55 4.88 6.40 -8.46
CA LEU A 55 4.56 6.83 -9.83
C LEU A 55 5.76 7.48 -10.50
N THR A 56 5.91 7.22 -11.80
CA THR A 56 6.99 7.79 -12.62
C THR A 56 6.41 8.38 -13.89
N ILE A 57 6.93 9.54 -14.30
CA ILE A 57 6.52 10.23 -15.52
C ILE A 57 7.66 10.37 -16.52
N GLN A 58 7.34 10.31 -17.81
CA GLN A 58 8.31 10.55 -18.87
C GLN A 58 8.45 12.06 -19.09
N GLY A 59 9.44 12.67 -18.42
CA GLY A 59 9.74 14.11 -18.51
C GLY A 59 9.71 14.83 -17.16
N ASP A 60 9.65 16.17 -17.21
CA ASP A 60 9.80 17.06 -16.06
C ASP A 60 8.52 17.18 -15.21
N LEU A 61 8.64 16.89 -13.90
CA LEU A 61 7.58 17.06 -12.90
C LEU A 61 6.98 18.46 -12.85
N SER A 62 7.73 19.49 -13.26
CA SER A 62 7.25 20.89 -13.32
C SER A 62 6.03 21.08 -14.22
N LYS A 63 5.79 20.17 -15.18
CA LYS A 63 4.54 20.06 -15.95
C LYS A 63 3.34 19.81 -15.03
N ILE A 64 3.37 18.71 -14.29
CA ILE A 64 2.24 18.20 -13.47
C ILE A 64 2.09 18.96 -12.15
N ARG A 65 3.19 19.46 -11.56
CA ARG A 65 3.25 20.09 -10.23
C ARG A 65 2.21 21.19 -10.00
N LYS A 66 1.77 21.88 -11.07
CA LYS A 66 0.75 22.93 -11.00
C LYS A 66 -0.67 22.41 -10.77
N GLY A 67 -1.01 21.23 -11.32
CA GLY A 67 -2.35 20.65 -11.19
C GLY A 67 -2.60 19.96 -9.84
N LEU A 68 -1.52 19.48 -9.19
CA LEU A 68 -1.58 18.70 -7.94
C LEU A 68 -2.45 19.36 -6.86
N GLY A 69 -2.19 20.62 -6.52
CA GLY A 69 -2.93 21.32 -5.45
C GLY A 69 -4.40 21.55 -5.77
N ALA A 70 -4.74 21.79 -7.05
CA ALA A 70 -6.13 21.99 -7.48
C ALA A 70 -6.94 20.68 -7.48
N ALA A 71 -6.28 19.54 -7.70
CA ALA A 71 -6.90 18.22 -7.64
C ALA A 71 -7.00 17.62 -6.23
N GLY A 72 -6.42 18.27 -5.21
CA GLY A 72 -6.48 17.84 -3.80
C GLY A 72 -5.25 17.08 -3.28
N PHE A 73 -4.09 17.18 -3.94
CA PHE A 73 -2.83 16.64 -3.41
C PHE A 73 -2.08 17.69 -2.57
N GLU A 74 -1.56 17.28 -1.41
CA GLU A 74 -0.60 18.06 -0.63
C GLU A 74 0.83 17.56 -0.88
N ILE A 75 1.81 18.48 -0.99
CA ILE A 75 3.23 18.15 -1.14
C ILE A 75 3.88 18.10 0.25
N VAL A 76 4.09 16.89 0.78
CA VAL A 76 4.69 16.66 2.12
C VAL A 76 6.21 16.62 2.11
N GLY A 77 6.84 16.51 0.94
CA GLY A 77 8.29 16.59 0.78
C GLY A 77 8.75 16.65 -0.67
N GLU A 78 10.05 16.88 -0.88
CA GLU A 78 10.69 16.90 -2.19
C GLU A 78 12.16 16.46 -2.09
N ASN A 79 12.57 15.53 -2.95
CA ASN A 79 13.96 15.15 -3.17
C ASN A 79 14.39 15.72 -4.54
N ALA A 80 14.64 17.03 -4.57
CA ALA A 80 14.92 17.76 -5.81
C ALA A 80 16.09 17.18 -6.64
N PRO A 81 17.23 16.73 -6.05
CA PRO A 81 18.31 16.10 -6.81
C PRO A 81 17.88 14.85 -7.59
N ALA A 82 16.97 14.04 -7.04
CA ALA A 82 16.46 12.83 -7.67
C ALA A 82 15.19 13.07 -8.50
N HIS A 83 14.77 14.32 -8.68
CA HIS A 83 13.52 14.69 -9.36
C HIS A 83 12.30 13.91 -8.83
N GLN A 84 12.06 13.97 -7.51
CA GLN A 84 10.98 13.23 -6.84
C GLN A 84 10.20 14.13 -5.86
N LEU A 85 8.87 14.07 -5.93
CA LEU A 85 7.93 14.72 -5.02
C LEU A 85 7.22 13.68 -4.16
N PHE A 86 7.01 13.97 -2.88
CA PHE A 86 6.26 13.13 -1.95
C PHE A 86 4.93 13.79 -1.65
N LEU A 87 3.84 13.06 -1.89
CA LEU A 87 2.48 13.58 -1.88
C LEU A 87 1.59 12.81 -0.89
N THR A 88 0.60 13.49 -0.35
CA THR A 88 -0.58 12.88 0.29
C THR A 88 -1.85 13.25 -0.47
N TYR A 89 -2.86 12.39 -0.37
CA TYR A 89 -4.18 12.58 -0.95
C TYR A 89 -5.28 12.13 0.02
N SER A 90 -6.52 12.55 -0.25
CA SER A 90 -7.70 12.21 0.57
C SER A 90 -7.81 10.70 0.85
N GLY A 91 -8.16 10.32 2.08
CA GLY A 91 -8.20 8.92 2.51
C GLY A 91 -6.85 8.33 2.90
N GLY A 92 -5.89 9.15 3.35
CA GLY A 92 -4.59 8.69 3.88
C GLY A 92 -3.63 8.14 2.82
N VAL A 93 -3.89 8.37 1.53
CA VAL A 93 -3.08 7.80 0.44
C VAL A 93 -1.77 8.55 0.30
N ARG A 94 -0.65 7.84 0.41
CA ARG A 94 0.70 8.33 0.14
C ARG A 94 1.11 8.00 -1.30
N LEU A 95 1.80 8.95 -1.95
CA LEU A 95 2.31 8.78 -3.31
C LEU A 95 3.72 9.35 -3.43
N GLU A 96 4.57 8.68 -4.21
CA GLU A 96 5.91 9.16 -4.56
C GLU A 96 5.95 9.38 -6.07
N LEU A 97 5.96 10.65 -6.52
CA LEU A 97 5.86 11.03 -7.93
C LEU A 97 7.23 11.48 -8.45
N SER A 98 7.78 10.75 -9.41
CA SER A 98 9.16 10.89 -9.91
C SER A 98 9.21 11.22 -11.41
N SER A 99 10.26 11.92 -11.85
CA SER A 99 10.66 11.95 -13.27
C SER A 99 11.48 10.70 -13.61
N ALA A 100 11.28 10.13 -14.80
CA ALA A 100 12.15 9.08 -15.32
C ALA A 100 13.58 9.61 -15.55
N VAL A 101 14.55 9.03 -14.85
CA VAL A 101 15.95 9.50 -14.82
C VAL A 101 16.93 8.37 -15.07
N ALA A 102 17.95 8.65 -15.89
CA ALA A 102 19.15 7.84 -15.95
C ALA A 102 20.03 8.17 -14.73
N VAL A 103 20.45 7.15 -13.99
CA VAL A 103 21.28 7.33 -12.78
C VAL A 103 22.69 6.81 -13.02
N SER A 104 23.68 7.65 -12.76
CA SER A 104 25.10 7.28 -12.79
C SER A 104 25.74 7.47 -11.40
N TRP A 105 26.79 6.70 -11.11
CA TRP A 105 27.40 6.65 -9.77
C TRP A 105 28.91 6.97 -9.83
N PRO A 106 29.31 8.26 -9.94
CA PRO A 106 30.72 8.65 -9.93
C PRO A 106 31.49 8.26 -8.66
N LYS A 107 30.79 8.08 -7.54
CA LYS A 107 31.32 7.55 -6.27
C LYS A 107 30.20 6.80 -5.51
N PRO A 108 30.54 5.85 -4.60
CA PRO A 108 29.58 5.25 -3.68
C PRO A 108 28.73 6.28 -2.93
N GLY A 109 27.41 6.07 -2.86
CA GLY A 109 26.46 6.96 -2.18
C GLY A 109 26.41 8.39 -2.75
N LYS A 110 26.80 8.58 -4.02
CA LYS A 110 26.78 9.86 -4.76
C LYS A 110 26.18 9.65 -6.15
N PRO A 111 24.84 9.58 -6.27
CA PRO A 111 24.19 9.54 -7.56
C PRO A 111 24.35 10.86 -8.31
N LYS A 112 24.42 10.78 -9.63
CA LYS A 112 24.15 11.87 -10.55
C LYS A 112 22.99 11.45 -11.45
N TYR A 113 21.90 12.22 -11.36
CA TYR A 113 20.69 12.03 -12.13
C TYR A 113 20.75 12.85 -13.42
N GLU A 114 20.29 12.28 -14.53
CA GLU A 114 20.10 12.94 -15.82
C GLU A 114 18.74 12.52 -16.40
N PRO A 115 18.06 13.35 -17.22
CA PRO A 115 16.79 12.95 -17.83
C PRO A 115 16.94 11.69 -18.69
N GLY A 116 16.15 10.65 -18.41
CA GLY A 116 16.27 9.33 -19.05
C GLY A 116 14.94 8.81 -19.61
N SER A 117 14.97 7.63 -20.23
CA SER A 117 13.74 6.89 -20.52
C SER A 117 13.27 6.14 -19.26
N LEU A 118 12.00 5.72 -19.24
CA LEU A 118 11.51 4.80 -18.21
C LEU A 118 12.36 3.52 -18.09
N ILE A 119 12.95 3.02 -19.19
CA ILE A 119 13.81 1.83 -19.14
C ILE A 119 15.13 2.11 -18.40
N ASP A 120 15.65 3.34 -18.48
CA ASP A 120 16.85 3.75 -17.75
C ASP A 120 16.55 3.96 -16.26
N ASP A 121 15.36 4.51 -15.95
CA ASP A 121 14.85 4.63 -14.58
C ASP A 121 14.69 3.26 -13.91
N LEU A 122 13.99 2.32 -14.56
CA LEU A 122 13.80 0.96 -14.03
C LEU A 122 15.15 0.24 -13.82
N ARG A 123 16.14 0.48 -14.70
CA ARG A 123 17.52 -0.03 -14.52
C ARG A 123 18.33 0.70 -13.44
N GLY A 124 17.89 1.88 -12.99
CA GLY A 124 18.45 2.60 -11.85
C GLY A 124 17.92 2.15 -10.48
N ARG A 125 16.86 1.32 -10.44
CA ARG A 125 16.21 0.87 -9.20
C ARG A 125 17.03 -0.16 -8.44
N ASP A 126 16.50 -0.64 -7.32
CA ASP A 126 17.22 -1.46 -6.33
C ASP A 126 17.10 -2.96 -6.61
N PHE A 127 15.88 -3.49 -6.55
CA PHE A 127 15.57 -4.90 -6.77
C PHE A 127 14.69 -5.06 -8.00
N THR A 128 14.86 -6.16 -8.71
CA THR A 128 14.15 -6.47 -9.96
C THR A 128 12.64 -6.47 -9.80
N ALA A 129 12.15 -6.99 -8.67
CA ALA A 129 10.73 -6.94 -8.27
C ALA A 129 10.18 -5.51 -8.10
N ASN A 130 11.03 -4.51 -7.83
CA ASN A 130 10.67 -3.08 -7.80
C ASN A 130 10.96 -2.36 -9.13
N ALA A 131 11.61 -3.04 -10.09
CA ALA A 131 12.08 -2.49 -11.35
C ALA A 131 11.10 -2.74 -12.50
N MET A 132 9.81 -2.70 -12.19
CA MET A 132 8.69 -2.86 -13.13
C MET A 132 7.83 -1.60 -13.18
N ALA A 133 7.11 -1.42 -14.28
CA ALA A 133 6.11 -0.37 -14.45
C ALA A 133 4.80 -0.92 -15.02
N ILE A 134 3.66 -0.32 -14.65
CA ILE A 134 2.37 -0.50 -15.31
C ILE A 134 1.95 0.84 -15.89
N SER A 135 1.64 0.87 -17.18
CA SER A 135 1.27 2.09 -17.88
C SER A 135 -0.15 2.56 -17.50
N LEU A 136 -0.30 3.86 -17.22
CA LEU A 136 -1.57 4.48 -16.80
C LEU A 136 -2.20 5.39 -17.88
N ASN A 137 -1.59 5.49 -19.06
CA ASN A 137 -2.07 6.31 -20.17
C ASN A 137 -3.31 5.69 -20.83
N GLU A 138 -4.14 6.49 -21.50
CA GLU A 138 -5.42 6.02 -22.07
C GLU A 138 -5.22 4.90 -23.12
N GLY A 139 -4.31 5.09 -24.08
CA GLY A 139 -4.04 4.12 -25.15
C GLY A 139 -3.17 2.92 -24.77
N SER A 140 -2.75 2.78 -23.51
CA SER A 140 -1.88 1.69 -23.05
C SER A 140 -2.16 1.25 -21.61
N TYR A 141 -3.38 1.52 -21.10
CA TYR A 141 -3.73 1.28 -19.70
C TYR A 141 -3.55 -0.19 -19.31
N GLY A 142 -2.87 -0.44 -18.18
CA GLY A 142 -2.59 -1.79 -17.71
C GLY A 142 -1.43 -2.51 -18.41
N LEU A 143 -0.76 -1.90 -19.40
CA LEU A 143 0.40 -2.54 -20.03
C LEU A 143 1.58 -2.61 -19.04
N LEU A 144 2.00 -3.83 -18.68
CA LEU A 144 3.21 -4.09 -17.89
C LEU A 144 4.47 -3.86 -18.74
N MET A 145 5.47 -3.25 -18.12
CA MET A 145 6.85 -3.15 -18.61
C MET A 145 7.78 -3.70 -17.53
N ASP A 146 8.24 -4.94 -17.73
CA ASP A 146 9.23 -5.62 -16.87
C ASP A 146 10.50 -5.92 -17.70
N PRO A 147 11.50 -5.01 -17.72
CA PRO A 147 12.72 -5.19 -18.49
C PRO A 147 13.77 -6.11 -17.82
N LEU A 148 13.48 -6.67 -16.63
CA LEU A 148 14.46 -7.40 -15.81
C LEU A 148 13.95 -8.76 -15.29
N ASN A 149 12.74 -9.15 -15.66
CA ASN A 149 12.03 -10.36 -15.24
C ASN A 149 11.73 -10.39 -13.71
N GLY A 150 11.38 -9.23 -13.17
CA GLY A 150 10.94 -9.05 -11.79
C GLY A 150 9.70 -9.88 -11.42
N VAL A 151 8.78 -10.15 -12.34
CA VAL A 151 7.60 -11.01 -12.06
C VAL A 151 8.04 -12.41 -11.58
N ALA A 152 9.03 -13.01 -12.23
CA ALA A 152 9.53 -14.33 -11.82
C ALA A 152 10.23 -14.30 -10.45
N ASP A 153 10.88 -13.19 -10.08
CA ASP A 153 11.46 -13.05 -8.73
C ASP A 153 10.36 -12.93 -7.66
N ILE A 154 9.22 -12.29 -7.98
CA ILE A 154 8.03 -12.26 -7.10
C ILE A 154 7.44 -13.67 -6.93
N GLU A 155 7.31 -14.44 -8.01
CA GLU A 155 6.82 -15.83 -7.96
C GLU A 155 7.74 -16.73 -7.10
N ASN A 156 9.07 -16.57 -7.25
CA ASN A 156 10.07 -17.26 -6.43
C ASN A 156 10.20 -16.71 -5.00
N ARG A 157 9.63 -15.53 -4.70
CA ARG A 157 9.79 -14.78 -3.43
C ARG A 157 11.25 -14.41 -3.12
N GLU A 158 11.97 -14.00 -4.16
CA GLU A 158 13.36 -13.56 -4.08
C GLU A 158 13.51 -12.05 -4.30
N LEU A 159 14.48 -11.46 -3.61
CA LEU A 159 14.97 -10.10 -3.81
C LEU A 159 16.31 -10.18 -4.53
N ARG A 160 16.26 -10.06 -5.86
CA ARG A 160 17.43 -10.02 -6.75
C ARG A 160 17.79 -8.56 -7.08
N LEU A 161 19.08 -8.22 -6.95
CA LEU A 161 19.58 -6.89 -7.30
C LEU A 161 19.43 -6.58 -8.80
N VAL A 162 19.12 -5.33 -9.13
CA VAL A 162 19.16 -4.82 -10.52
C VAL A 162 20.60 -4.71 -11.04
N SER A 163 21.49 -4.09 -10.27
CA SER A 163 22.92 -3.95 -10.59
C SER A 163 23.77 -4.87 -9.72
N ASN A 164 24.77 -5.52 -10.34
CA ASN A 164 25.81 -6.27 -9.64
C ASN A 164 26.62 -5.40 -8.65
N TYR A 165 26.61 -4.08 -8.80
CA TYR A 165 27.28 -3.12 -7.90
C TYR A 165 26.30 -2.42 -6.97
N GLY A 166 25.04 -2.87 -6.88
CA GLY A 166 23.94 -2.09 -6.31
C GLY A 166 24.15 -1.57 -4.88
N PHE A 167 24.73 -2.37 -3.99
CA PHE A 167 25.02 -1.94 -2.60
C PHE A 167 26.24 -0.99 -2.49
N ILE A 168 27.13 -0.99 -3.49
CA ILE A 168 28.28 -0.09 -3.59
C ILE A 168 27.84 1.25 -4.18
N GLU A 169 27.02 1.21 -5.23
CA GLU A 169 26.33 2.37 -5.81
C GLU A 169 25.55 3.13 -4.72
N GLU A 170 24.58 2.46 -4.09
CA GLU A 170 23.64 3.06 -3.15
C GLU A 170 23.55 2.25 -1.85
N PRO A 171 24.33 2.61 -0.81
CA PRO A 171 24.38 1.85 0.44
C PRO A 171 23.05 1.77 1.21
N SER A 172 22.09 2.66 0.96
CA SER A 172 20.74 2.52 1.56
C SER A 172 19.99 1.27 1.08
N ARG A 173 20.38 0.68 -0.07
CA ARG A 173 19.85 -0.61 -0.53
C ARG A 173 20.15 -1.75 0.45
N LEU A 174 21.19 -1.66 1.29
CA LEU A 174 21.47 -2.63 2.37
C LEU A 174 20.39 -2.57 3.47
N ILE A 175 20.08 -1.36 3.94
CA ILE A 175 19.03 -1.11 4.94
C ILE A 175 17.67 -1.57 4.36
N ARG A 176 17.41 -1.21 3.11
CA ARG A 176 16.18 -1.56 2.40
C ARG A 176 16.04 -3.07 2.14
N ALA A 177 17.14 -3.79 1.88
CA ALA A 177 17.12 -5.25 1.79
C ALA A 177 16.62 -5.87 3.10
N ALA A 178 17.19 -5.47 4.25
CA ALA A 178 16.77 -5.94 5.56
C ALA A 178 15.30 -5.57 5.88
N ARG A 179 14.86 -4.36 5.51
CA ARG A 179 13.46 -3.92 5.64
C ARG A 179 12.50 -4.74 4.76
N LEU A 180 12.83 -4.98 3.49
CA LEU A 180 11.98 -5.74 2.56
C LEU A 180 11.95 -7.24 2.86
N MET A 181 13.08 -7.86 3.26
CA MET A 181 13.07 -9.24 3.78
C MET A 181 12.18 -9.35 5.02
N SER A 182 12.28 -8.37 5.93
CA SER A 182 11.47 -8.34 7.15
C SER A 182 9.98 -8.14 6.85
N ARG A 183 9.61 -7.20 5.96
CA ARG A 183 8.22 -6.95 5.53
C ARG A 183 7.62 -8.14 4.78
N LEU A 184 8.25 -8.55 3.68
CA LEU A 184 7.68 -9.48 2.70
C LEU A 184 7.88 -10.96 3.10
N GLY A 185 8.83 -11.26 4.00
CA GLY A 185 9.26 -12.64 4.28
C GLY A 185 10.04 -13.29 3.12
N TRP A 186 10.51 -12.48 2.17
CA TRP A 186 11.28 -12.91 1.00
C TRP A 186 12.76 -13.05 1.34
N GLN A 187 13.50 -13.78 0.50
CA GLN A 187 14.93 -14.02 0.69
C GLN A 187 15.76 -13.26 -0.35
N LEU A 188 17.02 -12.95 -0.07
CA LEU A 188 17.95 -12.52 -1.12
C LEU A 188 18.28 -13.70 -2.05
N GLU A 189 18.25 -13.45 -3.36
CA GLU A 189 18.85 -14.33 -4.38
C GLU A 189 20.33 -14.57 -4.06
N GLU A 190 20.88 -15.74 -4.38
CA GLU A 190 22.16 -16.18 -3.84
C GLU A 190 23.35 -15.25 -4.16
N LYS A 191 23.47 -14.72 -5.39
CA LYS A 191 24.53 -13.74 -5.72
C LYS A 191 24.26 -12.40 -5.05
N THR A 192 23.00 -12.01 -4.93
CA THR A 192 22.57 -10.81 -4.20
C THR A 192 22.91 -10.92 -2.71
N ARG A 193 22.78 -12.10 -2.10
CA ARG A 193 23.20 -12.40 -0.72
C ARG A 193 24.72 -12.29 -0.54
N GLN A 194 25.49 -12.91 -1.43
CA GLN A 194 26.95 -12.81 -1.42
C GLN A 194 27.39 -11.34 -1.52
N ARG A 195 26.78 -10.57 -2.43
CA ARG A 195 27.01 -9.11 -2.56
C ARG A 195 26.61 -8.31 -1.32
N TYR A 196 25.55 -8.71 -0.62
CA TYR A 196 25.08 -8.05 0.59
C TYR A 196 26.09 -8.22 1.74
N GLU A 197 26.56 -9.44 2.00
CA GLU A 197 27.55 -9.68 3.05
C GLU A 197 28.91 -9.06 2.69
N THR A 198 29.41 -9.18 1.46
CA THR A 198 30.66 -8.49 1.05
C THR A 198 30.55 -6.97 1.21
N ALA A 199 29.40 -6.36 0.86
CA ALA A 199 29.23 -4.92 1.01
C ALA A 199 29.09 -4.44 2.48
N LYS A 200 28.69 -5.35 3.37
CA LYS A 200 28.63 -5.19 4.83
C LYS A 200 30.00 -5.36 5.48
N GLU A 201 30.78 -6.35 5.05
CA GLU A 201 32.18 -6.58 5.44
C GLU A 201 33.12 -5.44 5.00
N GLU A 202 33.01 -4.97 3.75
CA GLU A 202 33.78 -3.83 3.23
C GLU A 202 33.27 -2.45 3.73
N GLY A 203 32.14 -2.42 4.46
CA GLY A 203 31.69 -1.23 5.17
C GLY A 203 31.14 -0.09 4.30
N TYR A 204 30.61 -0.38 3.10
CA TYR A 204 30.06 0.65 2.18
C TYR A 204 28.92 1.49 2.77
N ILE A 205 28.25 0.98 3.82
CA ILE A 205 27.29 1.72 4.63
C ILE A 205 27.84 3.07 5.15
N SER A 206 29.16 3.22 5.26
CA SER A 206 29.84 4.49 5.58
C SER A 206 29.62 5.60 4.54
N ALA A 207 29.29 5.26 3.29
CA ALA A 207 29.00 6.23 2.22
C ALA A 207 27.52 6.64 2.13
N LEU A 208 26.66 6.11 3.02
CA LEU A 208 25.23 6.41 3.09
C LEU A 208 24.97 7.94 3.15
N SER A 209 24.10 8.44 2.26
CA SER A 209 23.76 9.86 2.23
C SER A 209 22.86 10.25 3.41
N ALA A 210 22.99 11.49 3.90
CA ALA A 210 22.17 12.00 4.99
C ALA A 210 20.66 11.99 4.65
N TRP A 211 20.31 12.18 3.37
CA TRP A 211 18.94 12.10 2.89
C TRP A 211 18.41 10.65 2.93
N ASN A 212 19.16 9.68 2.39
CA ASN A 212 18.71 8.29 2.34
C ASN A 212 18.66 7.67 3.76
N LYS A 213 19.57 8.10 4.65
CA LYS A 213 19.51 7.83 6.09
C LYS A 213 18.20 8.34 6.70
N GLY A 214 17.78 9.57 6.37
CA GLY A 214 16.52 10.14 6.82
C GLY A 214 15.29 9.43 6.26
N TYR A 215 15.35 9.05 4.99
CA TYR A 215 14.28 8.35 4.28
C TYR A 215 14.05 6.94 4.84
N GLU A 216 15.08 6.09 4.93
CA GLU A 216 14.91 4.73 5.47
C GLU A 216 14.57 4.74 6.97
N LEU A 217 15.01 5.75 7.73
CA LEU A 217 14.63 5.94 9.15
C LEU A 217 13.17 6.34 9.30
N GLU A 218 12.63 7.15 8.37
CA GLU A 218 11.22 7.52 8.31
C GLU A 218 10.34 6.35 7.86
N GLU A 219 10.79 5.61 6.84
CA GLU A 219 10.07 4.47 6.28
C GLU A 219 9.74 3.39 7.29
N ILE A 220 10.58 3.18 8.33
CA ILE A 220 10.27 2.30 9.46
C ILE A 220 8.89 2.61 10.06
N PHE A 221 8.52 3.89 10.22
CA PHE A 221 7.25 4.30 10.84
C PHE A 221 6.03 4.04 9.95
N HIS A 222 6.24 3.80 8.66
CA HIS A 222 5.21 3.43 7.70
C HIS A 222 5.14 1.91 7.46
N GLU A 223 6.00 1.09 8.09
CA GLU A 223 5.90 -0.37 7.99
C GLU A 223 4.71 -0.91 8.79
N GLU A 224 4.05 -1.96 8.27
CA GLU A 224 2.89 -2.59 8.93
C GLU A 224 3.28 -3.15 10.31
N ASP A 225 4.50 -3.71 10.45
CA ASP A 225 5.12 -4.03 11.73
C ASP A 225 6.51 -3.36 11.84
N PRO A 226 6.60 -2.15 12.45
CA PRO A 226 7.85 -1.44 12.65
C PRO A 226 8.72 -2.13 13.71
N VAL A 227 8.16 -2.98 14.57
CA VAL A 227 8.91 -3.69 15.62
C VAL A 227 9.68 -4.86 15.03
N ARG A 228 9.07 -5.62 14.12
CA ARG A 228 9.72 -6.66 13.31
C ARG A 228 10.78 -6.07 12.39
N VAL A 229 10.52 -4.91 11.78
CA VAL A 229 11.52 -4.20 10.96
C VAL A 229 12.66 -3.66 11.83
N LEU A 230 12.39 -3.00 12.97
CA LEU A 230 13.45 -2.56 13.90
C LEU A 230 14.31 -3.72 14.39
N ARG A 231 13.72 -4.86 14.78
CA ARG A 231 14.49 -6.05 15.17
C ARG A 231 15.38 -6.57 14.05
N ALA A 232 14.93 -6.53 12.79
CA ALA A 232 15.77 -6.92 11.66
C ALA A 232 16.95 -5.94 11.47
N LEU A 233 16.69 -4.63 11.51
CA LEU A 233 17.72 -3.58 11.40
C LEU A 233 18.68 -3.53 12.61
N GLU A 234 18.24 -3.95 13.79
CA GLU A 234 19.10 -4.18 14.96
C GLU A 234 19.98 -5.43 14.77
N THR A 235 19.40 -6.54 14.31
CA THR A 235 20.11 -7.81 14.06
C THR A 235 21.20 -7.65 13.01
N GLU A 236 20.92 -6.90 11.94
CA GLU A 236 21.88 -6.58 10.88
C GLU A 236 22.88 -5.48 11.25
N GLY A 237 22.73 -4.84 12.42
CA GLY A 237 23.57 -3.73 12.89
C GLY A 237 23.27 -2.37 12.27
N TRP A 238 22.40 -2.28 11.26
CA TRP A 238 22.05 -1.05 10.54
C TRP A 238 21.54 0.09 11.43
N MET A 239 20.91 -0.21 12.57
CA MET A 239 20.50 0.83 13.53
C MET A 239 21.66 1.67 14.08
N GLN A 240 22.90 1.16 14.05
CA GLN A 240 24.09 1.95 14.42
C GLN A 240 24.38 3.07 13.41
N HIS A 241 24.10 2.83 12.12
CA HIS A 241 24.29 3.81 11.04
C HIS A 241 23.08 4.72 10.85
N LEU A 242 21.86 4.23 11.15
CA LEU A 242 20.63 5.02 11.17
C LEU A 242 20.53 5.89 12.43
N PHE A 243 20.05 5.34 13.55
CA PHE A 243 19.81 6.11 14.76
C PHE A 243 19.87 5.22 16.02
N PRO A 244 21.05 5.07 16.68
CA PRO A 244 21.29 4.09 17.74
C PRO A 244 20.34 4.19 18.96
N ALA A 245 19.73 5.36 19.16
CA ALA A 245 18.81 5.61 20.27
C ALA A 245 17.37 5.10 20.00
N LEU A 246 16.98 4.85 18.74
CA LEU A 246 15.72 4.17 18.39
C LEU A 246 15.98 2.66 18.42
N GLN A 247 15.21 1.94 19.24
CA GLN A 247 15.45 0.52 19.54
C GLN A 247 14.11 -0.19 19.74
N SER A 248 13.99 -1.46 19.32
CA SER A 248 12.75 -2.25 19.45
C SER A 248 12.33 -2.43 20.92
N ALA A 249 13.29 -2.50 21.85
CA ALA A 249 13.05 -2.54 23.28
C ALA A 249 12.40 -1.25 23.84
N LYS A 250 12.54 -0.10 23.16
CA LYS A 250 11.96 1.19 23.57
C LYS A 250 10.53 1.40 23.08
N VAL A 251 10.04 0.57 22.17
CA VAL A 251 8.65 0.61 21.68
C VAL A 251 7.66 0.26 22.79
N ASN A 252 6.53 0.95 22.83
CA ASN A 252 5.33 0.54 23.57
C ASN A 252 4.52 -0.49 22.73
N THR A 253 4.98 -1.74 22.75
CA THR A 253 4.39 -2.83 21.96
C THR A 253 2.92 -3.11 22.32
N THR A 254 2.52 -2.85 23.57
CA THR A 254 1.14 -3.10 24.04
C THR A 254 0.15 -2.13 23.39
N SER A 255 0.42 -0.83 23.45
CA SER A 255 -0.45 0.16 22.78
C SER A 255 -0.36 0.06 21.25
N LEU A 256 0.78 -0.34 20.70
CA LEU A 256 0.92 -0.57 19.26
C LEU A 256 0.06 -1.76 18.79
N SER A 257 -0.01 -2.85 19.58
CA SER A 257 -0.90 -3.99 19.29
C SER A 257 -2.39 -3.65 19.40
N ASP A 258 -2.77 -2.76 20.32
CA ASP A 258 -4.14 -2.23 20.36
C ASP A 258 -4.41 -1.31 19.15
N LEU A 259 -3.44 -0.50 18.71
CA LEU A 259 -3.58 0.34 17.49
C LEU A 259 -3.89 -0.50 16.25
N TYR A 260 -3.20 -1.62 16.02
CA TYR A 260 -3.54 -2.55 14.92
C TYR A 260 -4.93 -3.18 15.09
N THR A 261 -5.35 -3.46 16.34
CA THR A 261 -6.68 -3.99 16.63
C THR A 261 -7.77 -2.97 16.26
N ARG A 262 -7.62 -1.70 16.69
CA ARG A 262 -8.55 -0.61 16.33
C ARG A 262 -8.52 -0.27 14.83
N GLN A 263 -7.36 -0.37 14.18
CA GLN A 263 -7.24 -0.18 12.73
C GLN A 263 -7.97 -1.31 11.97
N GLY A 264 -7.85 -2.56 12.42
CA GLY A 264 -8.60 -3.70 11.86
C GLY A 264 -10.12 -3.55 12.04
N GLU A 265 -10.58 -3.09 13.21
CA GLU A 265 -11.99 -2.79 13.48
C GLU A 265 -12.56 -1.71 12.53
N LEU A 266 -11.75 -0.73 12.11
CA LEU A 266 -12.12 0.24 11.07
C LEU A 266 -12.03 -0.33 9.65
N GLN A 267 -11.00 -1.13 9.34
CA GLN A 267 -10.80 -1.73 8.03
C GLN A 267 -11.95 -2.69 7.66
N ILE A 268 -12.52 -3.40 8.64
CA ILE A 268 -13.74 -4.22 8.49
C ILE A 268 -14.96 -3.37 8.07
N GLN A 269 -15.00 -2.09 8.43
CA GLN A 269 -16.02 -1.13 8.03
C GLN A 269 -15.71 -0.47 6.66
N GLY A 270 -14.70 -0.94 5.94
CA GLY A 270 -14.21 -0.34 4.69
C GLY A 270 -13.36 0.91 4.89
N VAL A 271 -13.00 1.24 6.14
CA VAL A 271 -12.32 2.47 6.51
C VAL A 271 -10.82 2.22 6.67
N LEU A 272 -10.03 2.62 5.68
CA LEU A 272 -8.57 2.61 5.74
C LEU A 272 -8.05 3.95 6.29
N GLY A 273 -7.03 3.88 7.14
CA GLY A 273 -6.37 5.03 7.77
C GLY A 273 -4.86 4.85 7.82
N HIS A 274 -4.13 5.97 7.71
CA HIS A 274 -2.68 6.03 7.75
C HIS A 274 -2.16 6.24 9.19
N ILE A 275 -1.88 5.13 9.87
CA ILE A 275 -1.54 5.14 11.31
C ILE A 275 -0.13 5.64 11.67
N ALA A 276 0.75 5.99 10.72
CA ALA A 276 2.18 6.20 11.01
C ALA A 276 2.45 7.35 12.01
N ALA A 277 1.71 8.46 11.92
CA ALA A 277 1.85 9.57 12.87
C ALA A 277 1.34 9.22 14.28
N ILE A 278 0.41 8.27 14.37
CA ILE A 278 -0.12 7.70 15.62
C ILE A 278 0.86 6.66 16.20
N ALA A 279 1.48 5.86 15.33
CA ALA A 279 2.49 4.88 15.70
C ALA A 279 3.80 5.54 16.16
N PHE A 280 4.18 6.71 15.62
CA PHE A 280 5.40 7.43 15.99
C PHE A 280 5.60 7.59 17.51
N PRO A 281 4.70 8.21 18.29
CA PRO A 281 4.87 8.33 19.74
C PRO A 281 4.84 6.98 20.49
N LEU A 282 4.24 5.92 19.92
CA LEU A 282 4.25 4.58 20.51
C LEU A 282 5.59 3.88 20.27
N VAL A 283 6.16 4.02 19.07
CA VAL A 283 7.48 3.52 18.69
C VAL A 283 8.60 4.25 19.44
N THR A 284 8.49 5.58 19.61
CA THR A 284 9.46 6.36 20.40
C THR A 284 9.17 6.40 21.90
N GLY A 285 8.20 5.63 22.41
CA GLY A 285 7.56 5.86 23.72
C GLY A 285 8.49 5.80 24.96
N LYS A 286 9.64 5.13 24.87
CA LYS A 286 10.66 5.07 25.95
C LYS A 286 12.00 5.75 25.57
N MET A 287 11.99 6.63 24.57
CA MET A 287 13.16 7.45 24.19
C MET A 287 13.19 8.76 25.00
N SER A 288 14.35 9.43 25.09
CA SER A 288 14.40 10.77 25.69
C SER A 288 13.79 11.81 24.74
N SER A 289 13.27 12.92 25.29
CA SER A 289 12.75 14.03 24.47
C SER A 289 13.82 14.63 23.55
N GLY A 290 15.09 14.61 23.96
CA GLY A 290 16.24 15.00 23.13
C GLY A 290 16.48 14.05 21.96
N ASP A 291 16.35 12.74 22.16
CA ASP A 291 16.44 11.75 21.08
C ASP A 291 15.30 11.94 20.07
N VAL A 292 14.06 12.11 20.55
CA VAL A 292 12.87 12.31 19.69
C VAL A 292 12.97 13.61 18.89
N ALA A 293 13.42 14.70 19.50
CA ALA A 293 13.67 15.96 18.81
C ALA A 293 14.85 15.90 17.82
N SER A 294 15.78 14.96 17.99
CA SER A 294 16.88 14.71 17.06
C SER A 294 16.46 13.81 15.90
N LEU A 295 15.68 12.77 16.18
CA LEU A 295 15.03 11.89 15.21
C LEU A 295 14.17 12.69 14.21
N LYS A 296 13.28 13.56 14.70
CA LYS A 296 12.45 14.45 13.86
C LYS A 296 13.24 15.35 12.90
N LYS A 297 14.46 15.74 13.26
CA LYS A 297 15.36 16.54 12.40
C LYS A 297 16.07 15.71 11.33
N LEU A 298 16.10 14.39 11.47
CA LEU A 298 16.68 13.46 10.51
C LEU A 298 15.64 12.92 9.50
N VAL A 299 14.36 12.90 9.87
CA VAL A 299 13.23 12.53 8.99
C VAL A 299 13.27 13.34 7.68
N ALA A 300 13.16 12.66 6.54
CA ALA A 300 13.34 13.28 5.22
C ALA A 300 12.15 14.16 4.82
N ARG A 301 10.92 13.64 4.92
CA ARG A 301 9.70 14.32 4.48
C ARG A 301 9.13 15.14 5.64
N GLN A 302 9.57 16.38 5.75
CA GLN A 302 9.23 17.29 6.85
C GLN A 302 7.71 17.56 7.01
N GLY A 303 6.87 17.23 6.01
CA GLY A 303 5.41 17.18 6.18
C GLY A 303 4.95 16.15 7.22
N PHE A 304 5.56 14.97 7.27
CA PHE A 304 5.27 13.95 8.29
C PHE A 304 5.62 14.43 9.71
N VAL A 305 6.69 15.21 9.85
CA VAL A 305 7.05 15.85 11.14
C VAL A 305 5.96 16.85 11.57
N ARG A 306 5.42 17.66 10.64
CA ARG A 306 4.30 18.57 10.91
C ARG A 306 3.01 17.82 11.25
N GLU A 307 2.74 16.70 10.60
CA GLU A 307 1.60 15.84 10.89
C GLU A 307 1.64 15.35 12.35
N ILE A 308 2.77 14.78 12.78
CA ILE A 308 3.03 14.36 14.16
C ILE A 308 2.89 15.53 15.15
N GLU A 309 3.35 16.73 14.80
CA GLU A 309 3.32 17.91 15.68
C GLU A 309 1.95 18.60 15.75
N ALA A 310 1.15 18.51 14.69
CA ALA A 310 -0.24 18.96 14.69
C ALA A 310 -1.16 17.98 15.43
N LEU A 311 -0.81 16.68 15.50
CA LEU A 311 -1.70 15.62 15.98
C LEU A 311 -2.24 15.87 17.39
N ASP A 312 -1.39 16.25 18.35
CA ASP A 312 -1.82 16.54 19.74
C ASP A 312 -2.85 17.69 19.81
N ALA A 313 -2.69 18.72 18.98
CA ALA A 313 -3.62 19.84 18.91
C ALA A 313 -4.95 19.41 18.25
N ARG A 314 -4.88 18.70 17.12
CA ARG A 314 -6.06 18.15 16.43
C ARG A 314 -6.86 17.23 17.34
N VAL A 315 -6.19 16.33 18.06
CA VAL A 315 -6.80 15.41 19.03
C VAL A 315 -7.46 16.17 20.18
N LYS A 316 -6.81 17.20 20.73
CA LYS A 316 -7.40 18.01 21.81
C LYS A 316 -8.68 18.71 21.36
N ASP A 317 -8.67 19.31 20.17
CA ASP A 317 -9.84 20.00 19.62
C ASP A 317 -10.96 19.02 19.24
N PHE A 318 -10.62 17.83 18.73
CA PHE A 318 -11.60 16.78 18.45
C PHE A 318 -12.19 16.16 19.72
N ALA A 319 -11.37 15.87 20.73
CA ALA A 319 -11.83 15.41 22.04
C ALA A 319 -12.74 16.43 22.73
N ALA A 320 -12.51 17.73 22.53
CA ALA A 320 -13.40 18.79 22.99
C ALA A 320 -14.76 18.74 22.27
N LYS A 321 -14.78 18.62 20.93
CA LYS A 321 -16.02 18.44 20.14
C LYS A 321 -16.78 17.18 20.55
N LEU A 322 -16.11 16.04 20.71
CA LEU A 322 -16.73 14.78 21.13
C LEU A 322 -17.13 14.77 22.62
N SER A 323 -16.70 15.75 23.41
CA SER A 323 -17.18 16.01 24.79
C SER A 323 -18.36 16.99 24.85
N ALA A 324 -18.67 17.70 23.76
CA ALA A 324 -19.63 18.79 23.74
C ALA A 324 -21.10 18.29 23.75
N LYS A 325 -22.06 19.21 23.90
CA LYS A 325 -23.50 18.89 23.97
C LYS A 325 -24.03 18.42 22.61
N GLU A 326 -23.41 18.89 21.55
CA GLU A 326 -23.70 18.58 20.16
C GLU A 326 -23.40 17.10 19.84
N ALA A 327 -22.51 16.46 20.61
CA ALA A 327 -22.22 15.04 20.58
C ALA A 327 -22.84 14.28 21.76
N ALA A 328 -23.90 14.81 22.40
CA ALA A 328 -24.46 14.24 23.63
C ALA A 328 -25.00 12.80 23.43
N THR A 329 -25.79 12.58 22.38
CA THR A 329 -26.44 11.29 22.10
C THR A 329 -25.52 10.35 21.29
N PRO A 330 -25.70 9.02 21.40
CA PRO A 330 -24.98 8.03 20.59
C PRO A 330 -25.02 8.33 19.08
N SER A 331 -26.17 8.70 18.53
CA SER A 331 -26.36 8.98 17.11
C SER A 331 -25.62 10.24 16.65
N ALA A 332 -25.56 11.27 17.48
CA ALA A 332 -24.82 12.50 17.19
C ALA A 332 -23.30 12.30 17.31
N ALA A 333 -22.86 11.53 18.32
CA ALA A 333 -21.46 11.11 18.45
C ALA A 333 -21.01 10.23 17.26
N TRP A 334 -21.85 9.27 16.84
CA TRP A 334 -21.59 8.44 15.66
C TRP A 334 -21.47 9.26 14.38
N LYS A 335 -22.39 10.19 14.14
CA LYS A 335 -22.34 11.12 12.97
C LYS A 335 -21.05 11.93 12.96
N LEU A 336 -20.63 12.48 14.11
CA LEU A 336 -19.38 13.23 14.23
C LEU A 336 -18.16 12.36 13.96
N LEU A 337 -18.13 11.13 14.47
CA LEU A 337 -17.03 10.18 14.29
C LEU A 337 -16.92 9.69 12.84
N HIS A 338 -18.04 9.30 12.23
CA HIS A 338 -18.09 8.85 10.84
C HIS A 338 -17.81 9.98 9.82
N ALA A 339 -18.02 11.24 10.19
CA ALA A 339 -17.66 12.40 9.38
C ALA A 339 -16.21 12.90 9.60
N THR A 340 -15.44 12.26 10.47
CA THR A 340 -14.05 12.65 10.82
C THR A 340 -13.03 11.72 10.17
N GLU A 341 -11.83 12.23 9.88
CA GLU A 341 -10.70 11.44 9.41
C GLU A 341 -10.41 10.24 10.36
N PRO A 342 -10.24 9.01 9.84
CA PRO A 342 -10.05 7.82 10.66
C PRO A 342 -8.85 7.92 11.60
N ASP A 343 -7.78 8.55 11.12
CA ASP A 343 -6.52 8.70 11.84
C ASP A 343 -6.66 9.66 13.03
N LEU A 344 -7.54 10.65 12.94
CA LEU A 344 -7.87 11.53 14.05
C LEU A 344 -8.77 10.83 15.10
N VAL A 345 -9.66 9.92 14.66
CA VAL A 345 -10.44 9.07 15.56
C VAL A 345 -9.53 8.13 16.35
N LEU A 346 -8.62 7.42 15.66
CA LEU A 346 -7.63 6.53 16.28
C LEU A 346 -6.67 7.29 17.20
N ALA A 347 -6.10 8.41 16.76
CA ALA A 347 -5.21 9.22 17.60
C ALA A 347 -5.91 9.74 18.87
N THR A 348 -7.20 10.08 18.77
CA THR A 348 -7.99 10.49 19.93
C THR A 348 -8.24 9.33 20.89
N TYR A 349 -8.42 8.10 20.40
CA TYR A 349 -8.50 6.90 21.24
C TYR A 349 -7.20 6.63 22.01
N PHE A 350 -6.02 6.86 21.42
CA PHE A 350 -4.75 6.63 22.14
C PHE A 350 -4.29 7.79 23.04
N SER A 351 -4.61 9.03 22.70
CA SER A 351 -4.14 10.21 23.47
C SER A 351 -5.18 10.82 24.44
N SER A 352 -6.49 10.55 24.27
CA SER A 352 -7.52 11.10 25.17
C SER A 352 -7.60 10.36 26.50
N LYS A 353 -7.67 11.12 27.59
CA LYS A 353 -7.87 10.61 28.97
C LYS A 353 -9.29 10.89 29.52
N SER A 354 -10.18 11.42 28.67
CA SER A 354 -11.56 11.75 29.05
C SER A 354 -12.44 10.49 28.96
N ALA A 355 -12.98 10.02 30.09
CA ALA A 355 -13.79 8.80 30.13
C ALA A 355 -15.06 8.85 29.25
N PRO A 356 -15.81 9.97 29.17
CA PRO A 356 -16.91 10.09 28.19
C PRO A 356 -16.47 9.99 26.72
N VAL A 357 -15.30 10.54 26.39
CA VAL A 357 -14.71 10.44 25.03
C VAL A 357 -14.31 9.00 24.73
N GLN A 358 -13.66 8.32 25.67
CA GLN A 358 -13.27 6.93 25.54
C GLN A 358 -14.47 5.99 25.41
N ALA A 359 -15.54 6.21 26.16
CA ALA A 359 -16.79 5.46 26.02
C ALA A 359 -17.38 5.62 24.61
N ARG A 360 -17.50 6.86 24.10
CA ARG A 360 -18.02 7.15 22.75
C ARG A 360 -17.17 6.51 21.66
N LEU A 361 -15.84 6.61 21.76
CA LEU A 361 -14.91 5.98 20.81
C LEU A 361 -15.01 4.45 20.82
N LYS A 362 -15.10 3.83 22.00
CA LYS A 362 -15.26 2.37 22.11
C LYS A 362 -16.59 1.90 21.51
N THR A 363 -17.71 2.52 21.87
CA THR A 363 -19.04 2.20 21.31
C THR A 363 -19.02 2.34 19.78
N PHE A 364 -18.38 3.38 19.24
CA PHE A 364 -18.22 3.56 17.79
C PHE A 364 -17.42 2.42 17.13
N LEU A 365 -16.29 2.01 17.70
CA LEU A 365 -15.43 0.97 17.12
C LEU A 365 -16.02 -0.45 17.26
N THR A 366 -16.67 -0.78 18.39
CA THR A 366 -17.07 -2.17 18.68
C THR A 366 -18.59 -2.45 18.64
N GLU A 367 -19.44 -1.45 18.93
CA GLU A 367 -20.89 -1.66 19.07
C GLU A 367 -21.68 -1.14 17.86
N SER A 368 -21.31 0.03 17.33
CA SER A 368 -21.99 0.64 16.18
C SER A 368 -22.00 -0.19 14.89
N PRO A 369 -20.99 -1.01 14.53
CA PRO A 369 -21.08 -1.90 13.36
C PRO A 369 -22.25 -2.89 13.47
N ASN A 370 -22.53 -3.36 14.68
CA ASN A 370 -23.63 -4.28 14.97
C ASN A 370 -24.98 -3.54 15.13
N ALA A 371 -24.98 -2.22 15.32
CA ALA A 371 -26.23 -1.46 15.52
C ALA A 371 -27.12 -1.44 14.26
N ARG A 372 -26.57 -1.50 13.04
CA ARG A 372 -27.37 -1.65 11.81
C ARG A 372 -28.07 -3.02 11.68
N GLN A 373 -27.59 -4.06 12.39
CA GLN A 373 -28.26 -5.36 12.45
C GLN A 373 -29.51 -5.35 13.36
N ARG A 374 -29.71 -4.30 14.17
CA ARG A 374 -30.90 -4.13 15.04
C ARG A 374 -32.12 -3.57 14.29
N ILE A 375 -31.99 -3.24 13.00
CA ILE A 375 -33.09 -2.72 12.19
C ILE A 375 -34.10 -3.87 11.95
N PRO A 376 -35.37 -3.72 12.36
CA PRO A 376 -36.36 -4.80 12.28
C PRO A 376 -36.98 -4.91 10.87
N TYR A 377 -36.22 -5.42 9.90
CA TYR A 377 -36.67 -5.56 8.51
C TYR A 377 -37.93 -6.42 8.33
N GLN A 378 -38.18 -7.37 9.23
CA GLN A 378 -39.44 -8.12 9.27
C GLN A 378 -40.62 -7.19 9.61
N LEU A 379 -40.48 -6.32 10.60
CA LEU A 379 -41.50 -5.35 10.99
C LEU A 379 -41.74 -4.30 9.90
N LEU A 380 -40.69 -3.83 9.22
CA LEU A 380 -40.83 -2.95 8.06
C LEU A 380 -41.69 -3.63 6.97
N THR A 381 -41.44 -4.91 6.69
CA THR A 381 -42.24 -5.71 5.75
C THR A 381 -43.70 -5.89 6.21
N GLU A 382 -43.96 -6.19 7.49
CA GLU A 382 -45.32 -6.24 8.07
C GLU A 382 -46.09 -4.92 7.88
N MET A 383 -45.40 -3.79 8.12
CA MET A 383 -45.94 -2.44 7.94
C MET A 383 -45.94 -1.98 6.47
N ARG A 384 -45.65 -2.88 5.51
CA ARG A 384 -45.58 -2.62 4.05
C ARG A 384 -44.55 -1.55 3.64
N ILE A 385 -43.55 -1.31 4.47
CA ILE A 385 -42.47 -0.37 4.22
C ILE A 385 -41.38 -1.12 3.43
N THR A 386 -41.54 -1.17 2.10
CA THR A 386 -40.61 -1.89 1.19
C THR A 386 -39.54 -0.97 0.60
N PRO A 387 -38.41 -1.52 0.07
CA PRO A 387 -37.35 -0.74 -0.55
C PRO A 387 -37.77 0.13 -1.75
N ASP A 388 -38.91 -0.18 -2.36
CA ASP A 388 -39.47 0.54 -3.52
C ASP A 388 -40.08 1.90 -3.14
N LEU A 389 -40.30 2.17 -1.84
CA LEU A 389 -40.91 3.41 -1.38
C LEU A 389 -39.94 4.61 -1.48
N PRO A 390 -40.39 5.75 -2.03
CA PRO A 390 -39.63 6.99 -1.99
C PRO A 390 -39.23 7.36 -0.55
N GLY A 391 -37.92 7.53 -0.33
CA GLY A 391 -37.39 7.86 1.00
C GLY A 391 -37.14 6.67 1.94
N TYR A 392 -37.32 5.41 1.51
CA TYR A 392 -37.03 4.22 2.32
C TYR A 392 -35.66 4.26 2.99
N ASN A 393 -34.59 4.62 2.25
CA ASN A 393 -33.23 4.73 2.79
C ASN A 393 -33.10 5.83 3.86
N GLU A 394 -33.79 6.97 3.70
CA GLU A 394 -33.80 8.01 4.73
C GLU A 394 -34.54 7.55 5.99
N LEU A 395 -35.60 6.76 5.83
CA LEU A 395 -36.34 6.17 6.95
C LEU A 395 -35.49 5.13 7.67
N LEU A 396 -34.72 4.30 6.96
CA LEU A 396 -33.75 3.38 7.57
C LEU A 396 -32.70 4.14 8.39
N ASP A 397 -32.14 5.22 7.87
CA ASP A 397 -31.16 6.02 8.63
C ASP A 397 -31.80 6.74 9.83
N LYS A 398 -33.02 7.30 9.68
CA LYS A 398 -33.80 7.87 10.82
C LYS A 398 -34.02 6.81 11.92
N LEU A 399 -34.54 5.64 11.54
CA LEU A 399 -34.79 4.50 12.42
C LEU A 399 -33.50 4.02 13.11
N PHE A 400 -32.40 3.91 12.36
CA PHE A 400 -31.07 3.57 12.88
C PHE A 400 -30.57 4.56 13.94
N PHE A 401 -30.77 5.87 13.74
CA PHE A 401 -30.38 6.88 14.73
C PHE A 401 -31.23 6.82 16.01
N GLU A 402 -32.54 6.64 15.91
CA GLU A 402 -33.43 6.51 17.07
C GLU A 402 -33.21 5.19 17.84
N LEU A 403 -32.87 4.09 17.13
CA LEU A 403 -32.42 2.82 17.72
C LEU A 403 -31.07 2.96 18.44
N MET A 404 -30.12 3.71 17.90
CA MET A 404 -28.84 3.99 18.57
C MET A 404 -29.00 4.89 19.80
N ASP A 405 -29.92 5.86 19.75
CA ASP A 405 -30.24 6.73 20.89
C ASP A 405 -31.12 6.04 21.96
N GLY A 406 -31.49 4.76 21.75
CA GLY A 406 -32.19 3.93 22.74
C GLY A 406 -33.66 4.29 22.95
N ARG A 407 -34.27 5.02 22.00
CA ARG A 407 -35.65 5.54 22.10
C ARG A 407 -36.71 4.59 21.53
N LEU A 408 -36.28 3.56 20.83
CA LEU A 408 -37.12 2.51 20.24
C LEU A 408 -36.64 1.17 20.80
N ALA A 409 -36.96 0.89 22.06
CA ALA A 409 -36.49 -0.31 22.77
C ALA A 409 -37.46 -1.49 22.61
N THR A 410 -38.75 -1.21 22.40
CA THR A 410 -39.84 -2.18 22.30
C THR A 410 -40.40 -2.27 20.88
N PRO A 411 -41.01 -3.40 20.49
CA PRO A 411 -41.72 -3.53 19.21
C PRO A 411 -42.89 -2.55 19.06
N GLU A 412 -43.46 -2.09 20.17
CA GLU A 412 -44.60 -1.16 20.20
C GLU A 412 -44.16 0.28 19.88
N GLU A 413 -43.07 0.76 20.49
CA GLU A 413 -42.44 2.03 20.12
C GLU A 413 -41.99 2.03 18.66
N MET A 414 -41.40 0.92 18.18
CA MET A 414 -41.03 0.75 16.77
C MET A 414 -42.25 0.82 15.84
N LYS A 415 -43.37 0.18 16.20
CA LYS A 415 -44.63 0.26 15.43
C LYS A 415 -45.17 1.68 15.36
N ALA A 416 -45.26 2.38 16.50
CA ALA A 416 -45.73 3.77 16.56
C ALA A 416 -44.83 4.75 15.80
N PHE A 417 -43.51 4.52 15.76
CA PHE A 417 -42.57 5.33 14.97
C PHE A 417 -42.70 5.09 13.45
N LEU A 418 -43.05 3.87 13.04
CA LEU A 418 -43.17 3.47 11.63
C LEU A 418 -44.56 3.71 11.03
N GLU A 419 -45.61 3.77 11.86
CA GLU A 419 -47.00 3.98 11.43
C GLU A 419 -47.19 5.21 10.49
N PRO A 420 -46.60 6.39 10.74
CA PRO A 420 -46.72 7.55 9.83
C PRO A 420 -46.09 7.36 8.44
N TYR A 421 -45.28 6.31 8.26
CA TYR A 421 -44.60 5.97 7.01
C TYR A 421 -45.19 4.72 6.33
N SER A 422 -46.17 4.08 6.96
CA SER A 422 -46.88 2.92 6.42
C SER A 422 -47.79 3.33 5.26
N PRO A 423 -47.66 2.73 4.06
CA PRO A 423 -48.61 2.98 2.97
C PRO A 423 -50.05 2.60 3.38
N PRO A 424 -51.08 3.38 3.00
CA PRO A 424 -52.46 3.08 3.35
C PRO A 424 -52.85 1.68 2.87
N ALA A 425 -53.71 1.01 3.65
CA ALA A 425 -54.22 -0.31 3.29
C ALA A 425 -54.89 -0.26 1.90
N PRO A 426 -54.76 -1.33 1.08
CA PRO A 426 -55.33 -1.33 -0.26
C PRO A 426 -56.86 -1.27 -0.12
N PRO A 427 -57.59 -0.68 -1.08
CA PRO A 427 -59.03 -0.81 -1.09
C PRO A 427 -59.37 -2.31 -1.06
N PRO A 428 -60.28 -2.77 -0.18
CA PRO A 428 -60.62 -4.18 -0.07
C PRO A 428 -61.09 -4.68 -1.44
N PRO A 429 -60.67 -5.89 -1.88
CA PRO A 429 -60.99 -6.39 -3.21
C PRO A 429 -62.51 -6.33 -3.42
N PRO A 430 -62.99 -5.76 -4.55
CA PRO A 430 -64.40 -5.47 -4.72
C PRO A 430 -65.20 -6.77 -4.60
N ASN A 431 -66.10 -6.83 -3.61
CA ASN A 431 -66.87 -8.02 -3.27
C ASN A 431 -67.61 -8.53 -4.51
N LEU A 432 -67.07 -9.58 -5.13
CA LEU A 432 -67.65 -10.25 -6.29
C LEU A 432 -68.95 -10.95 -5.86
N ARG A 433 -70.04 -10.18 -5.83
CA ARG A 433 -71.41 -10.68 -5.69
C ARG A 433 -71.64 -11.73 -6.77
N ARG A 434 -71.56 -13.02 -6.40
CA ARG A 434 -71.87 -14.15 -7.28
C ARG A 434 -73.23 -13.90 -7.93
N ALA A 435 -73.23 -13.65 -9.23
CA ALA A 435 -74.46 -13.57 -10.01
C ALA A 435 -75.20 -14.91 -9.86
N ARG A 436 -76.49 -14.87 -9.52
CA ARG A 436 -77.31 -16.09 -9.48
C ARG A 436 -77.38 -16.66 -10.89
N ALA A 437 -76.83 -17.86 -11.09
CA ALA A 437 -76.92 -18.56 -12.36
C ALA A 437 -78.40 -18.73 -12.76
N ARG A 438 -78.73 -18.41 -14.03
CA ARG A 438 -80.02 -18.78 -14.61
C ARG A 438 -80.12 -20.31 -14.68
N LYS A 439 -81.31 -20.85 -14.41
CA LYS A 439 -81.61 -22.26 -14.71
C LYS A 439 -81.84 -22.42 -16.20
N GLU A 440 -81.22 -23.44 -16.79
CA GLU A 440 -81.65 -24.04 -18.05
C GLU A 440 -82.36 -25.39 -17.79
N PRO A 441 -83.19 -25.89 -18.72
CA PRO A 441 -84.18 -26.93 -18.43
C PRO A 441 -83.65 -28.37 -18.47
N LYS A 442 -84.41 -29.30 -17.88
CA LYS A 442 -84.04 -30.71 -17.71
C LYS A 442 -84.23 -31.55 -18.99
N GLY A 443 -83.15 -32.17 -19.49
CA GLY A 443 -83.24 -33.45 -20.20
C GLY A 443 -83.44 -34.62 -19.24
N ARG A 444 -84.10 -35.71 -19.67
CA ARG A 444 -84.47 -36.84 -18.78
C ARG A 444 -84.41 -38.21 -19.49
N GLY A 445 -83.30 -38.95 -19.31
CA GLY A 445 -83.11 -40.35 -19.71
C GLY A 445 -83.09 -41.32 -18.52
N LYS A 446 -83.11 -42.65 -18.74
CA LYS A 446 -83.40 -43.67 -17.69
C LYS A 446 -82.52 -44.93 -17.72
N LYS A 447 -82.04 -45.34 -16.53
CA LYS A 447 -81.56 -46.70 -16.11
C LYS A 447 -80.32 -47.21 -16.88
N LYS A 448 -79.53 -48.18 -16.40
CA LYS A 448 -79.55 -49.19 -15.30
C LYS A 448 -78.16 -49.18 -14.58
N ALA A 449 -77.84 -49.91 -13.51
CA ALA A 449 -78.52 -50.49 -12.32
C ALA A 449 -77.42 -51.14 -11.42
N ALA A 450 -77.78 -51.69 -10.24
CA ALA A 450 -76.89 -52.18 -9.17
C ALA A 450 -76.12 -51.05 -8.45
N GLU A 451 -76.20 -50.82 -7.13
CA GLU A 451 -76.71 -51.60 -5.97
C GLU A 451 -75.78 -52.75 -5.50
N LEU A 452 -74.93 -52.41 -4.54
CA LEU A 452 -74.57 -53.23 -3.38
C LEU A 452 -74.20 -52.26 -2.22
N ASP A 453 -74.24 -52.75 -0.99
CA ASP A 453 -74.56 -51.94 0.20
C ASP A 453 -73.78 -52.40 1.45
N ILE A 454 -73.91 -51.65 2.56
CA ILE A 454 -73.61 -52.01 3.96
C ILE A 454 -72.15 -51.85 4.46
N ASP A 455 -72.09 -51.39 5.73
CA ASP A 455 -71.01 -51.32 6.73
C ASP A 455 -69.75 -50.44 6.51
N GLY A 456 -69.18 -49.86 7.57
CA GLY A 456 -69.70 -49.79 8.96
C GLY A 456 -68.61 -49.67 10.04
N SER A 457 -68.86 -48.82 11.04
CA SER A 457 -68.09 -48.64 12.29
C SER A 457 -66.58 -48.37 12.22
N ASP A 458 -66.22 -47.18 12.72
CA ASP A 458 -65.20 -46.93 13.74
C ASP A 458 -63.77 -47.50 13.57
N PHE A 459 -62.83 -46.61 13.25
CA PHE A 459 -61.55 -46.59 13.97
C PHE A 459 -60.95 -45.17 14.05
N GLU A 460 -60.89 -44.60 15.25
CA GLU A 460 -59.98 -43.47 15.52
C GLU A 460 -58.54 -44.01 15.61
N GLY A 461 -57.67 -43.64 14.67
CA GLY A 461 -56.27 -44.08 14.67
C GLY A 461 -55.44 -43.42 13.57
N MET A 462 -54.39 -42.70 13.96
CA MET A 462 -53.52 -41.92 13.07
C MET A 462 -52.91 -42.75 11.91
N PRO A 463 -52.96 -42.26 10.65
CA PRO A 463 -52.04 -42.69 9.61
C PRO A 463 -50.74 -41.87 9.61
N LEU A 464 -49.65 -42.57 9.29
CA LEU A 464 -48.31 -42.04 9.12
C LEU A 464 -48.10 -41.38 7.73
N THR A 465 -47.32 -40.31 7.70
CA THR A 465 -46.26 -40.02 6.69
C THR A 465 -46.57 -39.68 5.23
N VAL A 466 -45.48 -39.24 4.57
CA VAL A 466 -45.17 -39.09 3.13
C VAL A 466 -45.78 -37.89 2.42
N ALA A 467 -44.96 -37.28 1.57
CA ALA A 467 -45.32 -36.21 0.65
C ALA A 467 -45.40 -36.76 -0.78
N ALA A 468 -46.32 -36.21 -1.57
CA ALA A 468 -46.50 -36.36 -3.01
C ALA A 468 -47.48 -35.26 -3.44
N GLU A 469 -47.54 -34.75 -4.67
CA GLU A 469 -46.60 -34.59 -5.80
C GLU A 469 -47.32 -33.67 -6.83
N GLU A 470 -46.59 -33.14 -7.82
CA GLU A 470 -46.99 -32.51 -9.11
C GLU A 470 -45.90 -31.45 -9.41
N GLU A 471 -44.79 -31.76 -10.06
CA GLU A 471 -44.56 -32.41 -11.37
C GLU A 471 -44.92 -31.52 -12.58
N LEU A 472 -43.90 -31.16 -13.36
CA LEU A 472 -43.93 -31.31 -14.82
C LEU A 472 -42.49 -31.37 -15.39
N ALA A 473 -42.22 -32.38 -16.22
CA ALA A 473 -41.13 -32.56 -17.22
C ALA A 473 -39.76 -31.81 -17.06
N GLY A 474 -38.59 -32.44 -17.24
CA GLY A 474 -38.24 -33.54 -18.16
C GLY A 474 -37.64 -32.97 -19.47
N LEU A 475 -36.61 -33.52 -20.13
CA LEU A 475 -35.90 -34.82 -20.08
C LEU A 475 -34.35 -34.58 -20.05
N GLU A 476 -33.53 -35.42 -19.39
CA GLU A 476 -32.63 -36.49 -19.93
C GLU A 476 -31.53 -36.04 -20.94
N THR A 477 -30.34 -36.67 -21.06
CA THR A 477 -29.70 -37.86 -20.44
C THR A 477 -28.38 -37.43 -19.74
N GLY A 478 -27.78 -38.11 -18.74
CA GLY A 478 -27.44 -39.54 -18.63
C GLY A 478 -26.10 -39.82 -19.35
N LEU A 479 -25.07 -40.48 -18.77
CA LEU A 479 -24.98 -41.26 -17.52
C LEU A 479 -23.55 -41.26 -16.90
N THR A 480 -23.40 -42.00 -15.80
CA THR A 480 -22.24 -42.25 -14.90
C THR A 480 -21.10 -43.08 -15.55
N GLU A 481 -19.99 -43.51 -14.91
CA GLU A 481 -19.61 -43.68 -13.48
C GLU A 481 -18.07 -43.75 -13.26
N GLU A 482 -17.62 -44.21 -12.07
CA GLU A 482 -16.21 -44.34 -11.65
C GLU A 482 -15.44 -45.51 -12.31
N GLY A 483 -14.09 -45.47 -12.30
CA GLY A 483 -13.25 -46.63 -12.67
C GLY A 483 -11.74 -46.39 -12.66
N ASP A 484 -11.04 -46.84 -11.61
CA ASP A 484 -9.57 -46.84 -11.49
C ASP A 484 -8.97 -48.15 -12.04
N LEU A 485 -8.03 -48.07 -13.00
CA LEU A 485 -7.18 -49.19 -13.42
C LEU A 485 -5.78 -48.76 -13.92
N THR A 486 -4.81 -49.65 -13.71
CA THR A 486 -3.38 -49.49 -14.00
C THR A 486 -2.99 -49.85 -15.45
N GLY A 487 -1.91 -49.25 -16.00
CA GLY A 487 -1.31 -49.60 -17.31
C GLY A 487 -0.56 -50.95 -17.37
N PRO A 488 0.31 -51.26 -18.38
CA PRO A 488 1.25 -50.34 -19.06
C PRO A 488 1.46 -50.59 -20.59
N ASP A 489 2.65 -50.25 -21.14
CA ASP A 489 3.21 -50.56 -22.48
C ASP A 489 2.63 -49.80 -23.72
N ARG A 490 3.35 -49.52 -24.84
CA ARG A 490 4.81 -49.36 -25.11
C ARG A 490 5.13 -48.72 -26.50
N GLY A 491 5.58 -47.46 -26.55
CA GLY A 491 6.35 -46.84 -27.68
C GLY A 491 5.71 -46.84 -29.10
N PRO A 492 6.47 -46.48 -30.17
CA PRO A 492 7.83 -45.92 -30.21
C PRO A 492 7.92 -44.46 -30.71
N GLU A 493 9.12 -43.86 -30.63
CA GLU A 493 9.51 -42.59 -31.28
C GLU A 493 9.96 -42.81 -32.74
N PRO A 494 10.21 -41.73 -33.50
CA PRO A 494 11.50 -41.62 -34.20
C PRO A 494 12.22 -40.26 -33.99
N THR A 495 13.51 -40.22 -34.32
CA THR A 495 14.50 -39.18 -33.93
C THR A 495 14.98 -38.26 -35.08
N GLU A 496 16.00 -37.45 -34.80
CA GLU A 496 16.51 -36.28 -35.55
C GLU A 496 17.42 -36.60 -36.76
N GLU A 497 17.55 -35.67 -37.74
CA GLU A 497 18.81 -34.92 -38.05
C GLU A 497 18.79 -34.14 -39.42
N GLU A 498 18.97 -32.80 -39.33
CA GLU A 498 19.66 -31.86 -40.26
C GLU A 498 19.26 -31.78 -41.79
N PRO A 499 19.98 -31.01 -42.66
CA PRO A 499 19.84 -29.54 -42.74
C PRO A 499 19.60 -28.98 -44.19
N ILE A 500 19.12 -27.72 -44.33
CA ILE A 500 18.98 -27.02 -45.63
C ILE A 500 19.49 -25.56 -45.57
N GLU A 501 19.99 -25.07 -46.71
CA GLU A 501 20.85 -23.88 -46.88
C GLU A 501 20.18 -22.49 -46.94
N LYS A 502 21.05 -21.46 -46.96
CA LYS A 502 20.76 -20.04 -47.16
C LYS A 502 20.22 -19.76 -48.57
N VAL A 503 19.27 -18.83 -48.69
CA VAL A 503 19.13 -17.95 -49.88
C VAL A 503 18.95 -16.50 -49.42
N ALA A 504 19.51 -15.56 -50.18
CA ALA A 504 19.58 -14.12 -49.88
C ALA A 504 18.52 -13.31 -50.69
N PRO A 505 18.32 -11.99 -50.42
CA PRO A 505 17.06 -11.30 -50.71
C PRO A 505 17.05 -10.44 -52.01
N LEU A 506 16.06 -9.53 -52.12
CA LEU A 506 15.86 -8.44 -53.11
C LEU A 506 15.16 -8.90 -54.43
N PRO A 507 14.42 -8.02 -55.17
CA PRO A 507 14.71 -6.61 -55.44
C PRO A 507 13.60 -5.58 -55.11
N THR A 508 13.64 -4.41 -55.77
CA THR A 508 13.05 -3.12 -55.33
C THR A 508 12.45 -2.31 -56.51
N LYS A 509 11.81 -1.18 -56.16
CA LYS A 509 11.43 -0.01 -56.99
C LYS A 509 10.04 0.00 -57.68
N ALA A 510 9.23 0.99 -57.27
CA ALA A 510 8.65 2.10 -58.06
C ALA A 510 7.95 1.79 -59.43
N ALA A 511 6.92 2.52 -59.87
CA ALA A 511 6.72 3.97 -59.70
C ALA A 511 5.31 4.50 -60.08
N LYS A 512 5.02 5.72 -59.59
CA LYS A 512 4.35 6.86 -60.28
C LYS A 512 2.91 6.78 -60.89
N ASP A 513 2.17 7.83 -60.51
CA ASP A 513 1.41 8.77 -61.38
C ASP A 513 -0.08 8.55 -61.77
N LYS A 514 -0.89 9.51 -61.29
CA LYS A 514 -1.83 10.40 -62.02
C LYS A 514 -3.34 10.07 -62.18
N LYS A 515 -4.10 11.02 -61.60
CA LYS A 515 -5.25 11.79 -62.17
C LYS A 515 -6.70 11.25 -62.07
N ALA A 516 -7.50 12.08 -61.37
CA ALA A 516 -8.81 12.62 -61.79
C ALA A 516 -10.05 11.69 -61.78
N ALA A 517 -11.29 12.19 -61.64
CA ALA A 517 -11.84 13.43 -61.03
C ALA A 517 -13.40 13.37 -61.05
N LYS A 518 -14.07 14.38 -60.43
CA LYS A 518 -15.52 14.69 -60.57
C LYS A 518 -16.43 13.66 -59.81
N VAL A 519 -17.64 13.93 -59.31
CA VAL A 519 -18.74 14.85 -59.68
C VAL A 519 -19.52 15.34 -58.42
N VAL A 520 -19.75 16.68 -58.28
CA VAL A 520 -21.00 17.46 -57.96
C VAL A 520 -21.97 16.96 -56.84
N ALA A 521 -22.75 17.76 -56.09
CA ALA A 521 -22.76 19.15 -55.54
C ALA A 521 -23.97 19.24 -54.55
N GLU A 522 -24.11 20.18 -53.61
CA GLU A 522 -24.62 21.58 -53.76
C GLU A 522 -24.43 22.33 -52.40
N LYS A 523 -23.97 23.60 -52.33
CA LYS A 523 -24.66 24.91 -52.49
C LYS A 523 -25.72 25.24 -51.41
N LYS A 524 -25.80 26.47 -50.84
CA LYS A 524 -24.92 27.66 -50.95
C LYS A 524 -25.15 28.70 -49.83
N SER A 525 -24.14 29.53 -49.57
CA SER A 525 -24.22 30.85 -48.87
C SER A 525 -24.72 31.98 -49.82
N PRO A 526 -24.91 33.23 -49.34
CA PRO A 526 -23.83 34.23 -49.21
C PRO A 526 -23.80 34.84 -47.78
N ALA A 527 -23.19 35.97 -47.40
CA ALA A 527 -22.37 37.04 -48.01
C ALA A 527 -21.39 37.59 -46.92
N ALA A 528 -20.52 38.62 -47.06
CA ALA A 528 -20.07 39.48 -48.16
C ALA A 528 -18.57 39.86 -47.93
N ALA A 529 -17.94 40.60 -48.86
CA ALA A 529 -16.52 41.05 -48.82
C ALA A 529 -16.42 42.40 -49.60
N PRO A 530 -15.28 42.90 -50.18
CA PRO A 530 -13.83 42.61 -50.02
C PRO A 530 -12.90 43.87 -49.98
N ALA A 531 -11.58 43.73 -49.79
CA ALA A 531 -10.52 44.44 -50.59
C ALA A 531 -9.04 44.13 -50.18
N LYS A 532 -8.23 43.73 -51.19
CA LYS A 532 -6.86 44.15 -51.62
C LYS A 532 -5.90 44.85 -50.60
N THR A 533 -4.56 44.68 -50.62
CA THR A 533 -3.62 44.22 -51.69
C THR A 533 -2.32 43.56 -51.13
N ALA A 534 -1.42 43.12 -52.02
CA ALA A 534 -0.17 42.35 -51.81
C ALA A 534 1.08 43.27 -51.55
N PRO A 535 2.36 42.80 -51.46
CA PRO A 535 2.92 41.48 -51.80
C PRO A 535 3.95 40.86 -50.81
N ALA A 536 4.49 39.69 -51.17
CA ALA A 536 5.55 38.96 -50.48
C ALA A 536 6.75 38.68 -51.42
N ALA A 537 7.91 38.29 -50.86
CA ALA A 537 9.11 37.93 -51.63
C ALA A 537 9.77 36.62 -51.14
N LYS A 538 10.32 35.85 -52.10
CA LYS A 538 11.09 34.60 -52.02
C LYS A 538 11.81 34.40 -53.38
N PRO A 539 12.77 33.47 -53.56
CA PRO A 539 13.68 32.80 -52.62
C PRO A 539 15.17 32.98 -53.02
N VAL A 540 16.12 32.33 -52.33
CA VAL A 540 17.46 32.02 -52.88
C VAL A 540 17.91 30.62 -52.43
N VAL A 541 18.33 29.76 -53.36
CA VAL A 541 19.01 28.48 -53.09
C VAL A 541 20.01 28.16 -54.22
N ALA A 542 21.31 28.15 -53.90
CA ALA A 542 22.42 27.54 -54.64
C ALA A 542 23.73 27.73 -53.83
N ALA A 543 24.86 27.05 -54.05
CA ALA A 543 25.16 25.66 -54.42
C ALA A 543 26.70 25.48 -54.26
N LYS A 544 27.20 24.24 -54.13
CA LYS A 544 28.64 23.92 -53.91
C LYS A 544 29.40 23.84 -55.26
N PRO A 545 30.73 24.09 -55.29
CA PRO A 545 31.68 22.98 -55.50
C PRO A 545 33.00 23.12 -54.69
N ALA A 546 34.08 22.38 -55.01
CA ALA A 546 35.29 22.23 -54.17
C ALA A 546 36.58 21.85 -54.95
N ALA A 547 37.74 21.88 -54.25
CA ALA A 547 39.09 21.40 -54.67
C ALA A 547 39.83 22.27 -55.72
N PRO A 548 41.18 22.16 -55.96
CA PRO A 548 42.15 21.13 -55.52
C PRO A 548 43.40 21.67 -54.74
N ALA A 549 44.56 20.99 -54.82
CA ALA A 549 45.65 21.02 -53.81
C ALA A 549 47.12 20.96 -54.34
N LYS A 550 48.11 20.79 -53.42
CA LYS A 550 49.61 20.84 -53.53
C LYS A 550 50.16 22.26 -53.23
N LYS A 551 51.30 22.52 -52.56
CA LYS A 551 52.45 21.77 -51.95
C LYS A 551 52.96 22.62 -50.72
N ALA A 552 53.99 22.39 -49.89
CA ALA A 552 55.09 21.41 -49.74
C ALA A 552 55.52 21.23 -48.24
N VAL A 553 56.75 20.74 -47.95
CA VAL A 553 57.27 20.14 -46.68
C VAL A 553 58.83 20.23 -46.69
N PRO A 554 59.66 20.11 -45.60
CA PRO A 554 59.67 20.54 -44.17
C PRO A 554 60.96 21.40 -43.88
N PRO A 555 61.82 21.26 -42.83
CA PRO A 555 61.69 20.86 -41.39
C PRO A 555 62.39 21.82 -40.38
N ALA A 556 62.20 21.61 -39.05
CA ALA A 556 63.29 21.23 -38.09
C ALA A 556 63.02 21.51 -36.58
N LYS A 557 63.43 20.53 -35.75
CA LYS A 557 63.98 20.58 -34.36
C LYS A 557 63.45 21.58 -33.31
N ALA A 558 63.11 21.03 -32.14
CA ALA A 558 63.16 21.74 -30.85
C ALA A 558 64.57 21.68 -30.21
N PRO A 559 64.91 22.62 -29.32
CA PRO A 559 65.82 22.41 -28.19
C PRO A 559 65.10 22.55 -26.83
N ALA A 560 65.80 22.23 -25.73
CA ALA A 560 65.25 22.21 -24.37
C ALA A 560 65.95 23.20 -23.40
N PRO A 561 66.24 22.93 -22.11
CA PRO A 561 65.61 23.70 -21.01
C PRO A 561 66.58 24.52 -20.14
N VAL A 562 66.02 25.42 -19.32
CA VAL A 562 66.76 26.21 -18.32
C VAL A 562 66.86 25.48 -16.97
N LYS A 563 67.97 25.67 -16.24
CA LYS A 563 68.29 25.00 -14.96
C LYS A 563 68.47 25.99 -13.80
N ALA A 564 68.01 25.61 -12.60
CA ALA A 564 68.64 25.86 -11.28
C ALA A 564 67.80 25.16 -10.19
N ALA A 565 68.33 24.59 -9.10
CA ALA A 565 69.67 24.05 -8.82
C ALA A 565 69.53 22.94 -7.74
N ILE A 566 70.54 22.11 -7.53
CA ILE A 566 70.55 20.99 -6.53
C ILE A 566 71.61 21.28 -5.44
N PRO A 567 71.52 20.71 -4.23
CA PRO A 567 72.08 19.37 -4.00
C PRO A 567 71.33 18.50 -2.95
N ALA A 568 71.73 17.26 -2.63
CA ALA A 568 72.03 16.08 -3.46
C ALA A 568 72.44 14.91 -2.55
N LYS A 569 71.91 13.69 -2.77
CA LYS A 569 72.65 12.45 -2.45
C LYS A 569 72.23 11.23 -3.29
N LYS A 570 73.21 10.78 -4.08
CA LYS A 570 73.38 9.49 -4.81
C LYS A 570 73.32 8.28 -3.84
N VAL A 571 73.30 6.97 -4.19
CA VAL A 571 73.41 6.09 -5.41
C VAL A 571 72.94 4.68 -4.94
N ALA A 572 72.50 3.65 -5.68
CA ALA A 572 71.96 3.36 -7.03
C ALA A 572 71.37 1.90 -6.95
N ALA A 573 71.07 1.07 -7.96
CA ALA A 573 71.14 1.10 -9.43
C ALA A 573 69.98 0.26 -10.06
N LYS A 574 69.96 0.10 -11.39
CA LYS A 574 68.84 -0.48 -12.19
C LYS A 574 69.02 -2.00 -12.53
N PRO A 575 68.07 -2.67 -13.24
CA PRO A 575 67.74 -4.09 -13.00
C PRO A 575 68.07 -5.07 -14.14
N VAL A 576 67.77 -6.37 -13.95
CA VAL A 576 67.74 -7.42 -15.00
C VAL A 576 66.58 -8.41 -14.80
N ALA A 577 65.99 -8.87 -15.90
CA ALA A 577 65.17 -10.08 -16.07
C ALA A 577 65.17 -10.44 -17.59
N PRO A 578 64.68 -11.62 -18.07
CA PRO A 578 64.33 -12.89 -17.41
C PRO A 578 65.02 -14.13 -18.06
N ALA A 579 64.82 -15.37 -17.57
CA ALA A 579 64.89 -16.62 -18.39
C ALA A 579 64.39 -17.90 -17.65
N LYS A 580 64.13 -18.99 -18.40
CA LYS A 580 63.50 -20.27 -17.97
C LYS A 580 64.47 -21.48 -17.98
N LYS A 581 64.10 -22.54 -17.22
CA LYS A 581 64.29 -24.02 -17.41
C LYS A 581 65.08 -24.77 -16.32
N ALA A 582 64.73 -26.06 -16.15
CA ALA A 582 65.31 -27.05 -15.24
C ALA A 582 66.25 -28.05 -15.98
N PRO A 583 67.02 -28.92 -15.28
CA PRO A 583 66.56 -30.30 -15.03
C PRO A 583 66.98 -30.87 -13.63
N ALA A 584 66.97 -32.20 -13.41
CA ALA A 584 67.01 -32.85 -12.07
C ALA A 584 67.88 -34.13 -11.91
N LYS A 585 68.19 -34.49 -10.65
CA LYS A 585 68.68 -35.78 -10.05
C LYS A 585 68.62 -35.66 -8.49
N VAL A 586 68.39 -36.64 -7.59
CA VAL A 586 68.29 -38.13 -7.56
C VAL A 586 69.66 -38.86 -7.52
N VAL A 587 69.98 -39.81 -6.61
CA VAL A 587 69.21 -40.56 -5.55
C VAL A 587 69.46 -39.97 -4.12
N ALA A 588 69.35 -40.58 -2.92
CA ALA A 588 69.08 -41.93 -2.32
C ALA A 588 68.23 -41.76 -1.01
N LYS A 589 67.55 -42.72 -0.35
CA LYS A 589 67.79 -44.09 0.24
C LYS A 589 68.61 -44.09 1.56
N THR A 590 68.17 -44.69 2.68
CA THR A 590 67.00 -45.58 3.00
C THR A 590 66.56 -45.34 4.48
N VAL A 591 65.40 -45.73 5.06
CA VAL A 591 64.57 -46.97 5.07
C VAL A 591 63.07 -46.63 5.34
N ALA A 592 62.11 -47.47 4.89
CA ALA A 592 60.64 -47.50 5.20
C ALA A 592 59.81 -46.20 4.93
N ALA A 593 58.78 -46.11 4.06
CA ALA A 593 57.77 -47.03 3.47
C ALA A 593 56.69 -47.52 4.47
N LYS A 594 55.37 -47.44 4.22
CA LYS A 594 54.57 -47.32 2.96
C LYS A 594 53.43 -46.25 3.04
N PRO A 595 52.74 -45.88 1.93
CA PRO A 595 52.00 -44.61 1.80
C PRO A 595 50.46 -44.66 1.95
N VAL A 596 49.87 -43.46 2.10
CA VAL A 596 48.44 -43.13 2.27
C VAL A 596 47.58 -43.43 1.03
N LYS A 597 46.31 -43.84 1.22
CA LYS A 597 45.32 -43.99 0.13
C LYS A 597 43.85 -43.81 0.59
N LYS A 598 43.07 -43.20 -0.31
CA LYS A 598 41.60 -43.13 -0.46
C LYS A 598 40.68 -43.90 0.52
N VAL A 599 39.67 -43.18 1.02
CA VAL A 599 38.23 -43.58 1.04
C VAL A 599 37.45 -42.29 0.67
N ALA A 600 36.81 -42.10 -0.49
CA ALA A 600 35.82 -42.88 -1.25
C ALA A 600 34.40 -42.83 -0.64
N ALA A 601 33.53 -41.97 -1.17
CA ALA A 601 32.15 -41.78 -0.71
C ALA A 601 31.12 -42.38 -1.70
N LYS A 602 29.88 -42.58 -1.22
CA LYS A 602 28.74 -43.32 -1.81
C LYS A 602 28.84 -44.86 -1.67
N PRO A 603 27.71 -45.61 -1.69
CA PRO A 603 26.29 -45.16 -1.77
C PRO A 603 25.43 -45.56 -0.55
N VAL A 604 24.31 -44.84 -0.34
CA VAL A 604 23.19 -45.28 0.52
C VAL A 604 21.86 -44.89 -0.12
N LYS A 605 21.00 -45.88 -0.43
CA LYS A 605 19.54 -45.76 -0.69
C LYS A 605 18.91 -47.16 -0.79
N LYS A 606 17.58 -47.26 -0.60
CA LYS A 606 16.74 -48.47 -0.34
C LYS A 606 16.84 -48.97 1.12
N ALA A 607 15.76 -49.35 1.81
CA ALA A 607 14.32 -49.20 1.53
C ALA A 607 13.48 -49.22 2.84
N ALA A 608 12.19 -48.85 2.78
CA ALA A 608 11.20 -49.00 3.87
C ALA A 608 10.56 -50.42 3.85
N PRO A 609 9.87 -50.90 4.91
CA PRO A 609 8.44 -50.57 5.19
C PRO A 609 8.05 -50.63 6.71
N VAL A 610 6.86 -50.42 7.33
CA VAL A 610 5.51 -49.81 7.14
C VAL A 610 4.57 -50.23 8.33
N LYS A 611 3.58 -49.39 8.73
CA LYS A 611 2.27 -49.67 9.45
C LYS A 611 2.11 -49.82 11.01
N LYS A 612 1.00 -49.18 11.47
CA LYS A 612 0.09 -49.39 12.65
C LYS A 612 0.67 -49.17 14.08
N ALA A 613 0.10 -48.40 15.04
CA ALA A 613 -1.28 -48.03 15.47
C ALA A 613 -1.95 -49.03 16.47
N PRO A 614 -2.90 -48.64 17.36
CA PRO A 614 -3.39 -47.31 17.79
C PRO A 614 -3.42 -47.11 19.35
N ALA A 615 -4.02 -46.00 19.85
CA ALA A 615 -4.39 -45.85 21.27
C ALA A 615 -5.72 -45.09 21.49
N LYS A 616 -6.56 -45.58 22.42
CA LYS A 616 -7.88 -45.07 22.90
C LYS A 616 -8.24 -45.82 24.21
N PRO A 617 -9.19 -45.37 25.06
CA PRO A 617 -9.91 -44.10 25.10
C PRO A 617 -9.90 -43.40 26.50
N VAL A 618 -10.71 -42.35 26.65
CA VAL A 618 -10.89 -41.49 27.83
C VAL A 618 -11.87 -42.07 28.88
N LYS A 619 -11.73 -41.68 30.16
CA LYS A 619 -12.86 -41.61 31.13
C LYS A 619 -12.99 -40.19 31.72
N LYS A 620 -14.24 -39.75 31.97
CA LYS A 620 -14.63 -38.45 32.57
C LYS A 620 -14.73 -38.54 34.11
N VAL A 621 -14.64 -37.40 34.82
CA VAL A 621 -15.37 -36.98 36.07
C VAL A 621 -14.61 -35.84 36.81
N VAL A 622 -15.19 -34.89 37.56
CA VAL A 622 -16.39 -34.04 37.36
C VAL A 622 -16.35 -32.80 38.31
N ALA A 623 -17.07 -31.73 37.96
CA ALA A 623 -17.60 -30.62 38.80
C ALA A 623 -16.71 -29.68 39.67
N ALA A 624 -16.93 -28.37 39.45
CA ALA A 624 -17.15 -27.24 40.40
C ALA A 624 -16.42 -27.05 41.76
N LYS A 625 -15.86 -25.83 41.94
CA LYS A 625 -16.03 -24.79 43.03
C LYS A 625 -16.40 -25.20 44.48
N PRO A 626 -16.20 -24.33 45.51
CA PRO A 626 -15.06 -23.41 45.81
C PRO A 626 -14.69 -23.34 47.33
N VAL A 627 -13.56 -22.74 47.74
CA VAL A 627 -13.24 -22.45 49.17
C VAL A 627 -12.58 -21.07 49.37
N LYS A 628 -12.79 -20.44 50.55
CA LYS A 628 -12.23 -19.13 50.96
C LYS A 628 -11.11 -19.24 52.02
N ALA A 629 -10.17 -18.30 51.96
CA ALA A 629 -9.49 -17.57 53.04
C ALA A 629 -8.92 -18.29 54.30
N VAL A 630 -7.66 -17.94 54.62
CA VAL A 630 -7.09 -17.95 55.99
C VAL A 630 -6.28 -16.65 56.19
N ALA A 631 -6.29 -16.08 57.40
CA ALA A 631 -5.59 -14.84 57.74
C ALA A 631 -4.43 -15.06 58.75
N LYS A 632 -3.50 -14.10 58.85
CA LYS A 632 -2.52 -13.99 59.95
C LYS A 632 -2.31 -12.53 60.39
N LYS A 633 -1.67 -12.35 61.55
CA LYS A 633 -1.99 -11.28 62.54
C LYS A 633 -0.74 -10.82 63.32
N VAL A 634 -0.49 -9.51 63.40
CA VAL A 634 0.46 -8.84 64.33
C VAL A 634 -0.09 -7.45 64.72
N VAL A 635 0.17 -6.95 65.93
CA VAL A 635 -0.43 -5.73 66.53
C VAL A 635 0.56 -5.05 67.51
N ALA A 636 0.41 -3.72 67.76
CA ALA A 636 0.97 -2.91 68.87
C ALA A 636 2.50 -2.53 68.82
N VAL A 637 3.02 -1.40 69.39
CA VAL A 637 2.40 -0.24 70.11
C VAL A 637 3.30 1.05 70.10
N LYS A 638 2.68 2.21 70.44
CA LYS A 638 3.12 3.59 70.88
C LYS A 638 4.62 3.78 71.30
N LYS A 639 5.24 4.99 71.28
CA LYS A 639 4.88 6.26 72.01
C LYS A 639 5.83 7.46 71.66
N ALA A 640 5.49 8.71 72.05
CA ALA A 640 6.33 9.95 71.97
C ALA A 640 6.61 10.53 73.41
N PRO A 641 7.47 11.57 73.66
CA PRO A 641 7.24 13.01 73.32
C PRO A 641 8.54 13.86 73.05
N ALA A 642 8.57 15.19 73.33
CA ALA A 642 9.58 16.16 72.82
C ALA A 642 9.99 17.37 73.74
N LYS A 643 11.07 18.11 73.39
CA LYS A 643 11.47 19.53 73.69
C LYS A 643 12.78 19.86 72.91
N VAL A 644 13.03 20.98 72.18
CA VAL A 644 12.97 22.46 72.37
C VAL A 644 14.27 23.09 72.92
N VAL A 645 14.94 24.00 72.16
CA VAL A 645 15.55 25.31 72.58
C VAL A 645 16.27 26.08 71.43
N LYS A 646 16.04 27.41 71.39
CA LYS A 646 16.72 28.64 70.84
C LYS A 646 18.13 28.57 70.15
N LYS A 647 18.64 29.57 69.37
CA LYS A 647 18.13 30.75 68.58
C LYS A 647 19.33 31.59 68.04
N ALA A 648 19.38 32.01 66.76
CA ALA A 648 20.29 33.08 66.25
C ALA A 648 19.80 33.70 64.91
N VAL A 649 20.06 35.01 64.65
CA VAL A 649 19.60 35.85 63.51
C VAL A 649 20.54 37.07 63.33
N PRO A 650 21.04 37.42 62.11
CA PRO A 650 20.50 38.53 61.27
C PRO A 650 20.23 38.11 59.79
N VAL A 651 19.18 38.55 59.04
CA VAL A 651 18.80 39.91 58.52
C VAL A 651 19.72 40.35 57.34
N LYS A 652 19.28 40.80 56.15
CA LYS A 652 18.11 41.62 55.67
C LYS A 652 17.59 41.09 54.31
N ALA A 653 16.27 40.95 54.06
CA ALA A 653 15.37 41.86 53.29
C ALA A 653 15.54 41.81 51.74
N VAL A 654 14.52 42.00 50.87
CA VAL A 654 13.18 42.65 50.94
C VAL A 654 12.06 41.74 50.35
N LYS A 655 10.77 42.06 50.56
CA LYS A 655 9.57 41.31 50.10
C LYS A 655 8.78 42.04 48.97
N LYS A 656 7.85 41.29 48.34
CA LYS A 656 6.50 41.62 47.78
C LYS A 656 6.07 43.12 47.67
N ALA A 657 5.25 43.56 46.70
CA ALA A 657 4.00 42.92 46.25
C ALA A 657 3.46 43.45 44.89
N ALA A 658 2.28 42.94 44.49
CA ALA A 658 1.38 43.47 43.44
C ALA A 658 0.00 43.79 44.09
N PRO A 659 -1.10 44.19 43.38
CA PRO A 659 -1.27 44.58 41.96
C PRO A 659 -2.05 45.90 41.76
N ALA A 660 -2.23 46.39 40.50
CA ALA A 660 -3.40 47.20 40.09
C ALA A 660 -3.50 47.46 38.56
N LYS A 661 -4.71 47.79 38.10
CA LYS A 661 -5.13 48.14 36.72
C LYS A 661 -4.39 49.33 36.11
N LYS A 662 -4.26 49.37 34.77
CA LYS A 662 -4.24 50.64 34.01
C LYS A 662 -4.91 50.51 32.63
N VAL A 663 -5.25 51.64 32.03
CA VAL A 663 -6.25 51.78 30.94
C VAL A 663 -5.61 51.98 29.57
N VAL A 664 -6.39 51.67 28.52
CA VAL A 664 -6.15 51.83 27.08
C VAL A 664 -5.45 53.15 26.69
N ALA A 665 -4.45 53.04 25.81
CA ALA A 665 -4.02 54.11 24.91
C ALA A 665 -3.56 53.52 23.56
N LYS A 666 -3.90 54.18 22.44
CA LYS A 666 -3.42 53.83 21.08
C LYS A 666 -2.13 54.59 20.75
N PRO A 667 -1.28 54.06 19.85
CA PRO A 667 -0.52 54.87 18.91
C PRO A 667 -1.08 54.77 17.47
N ALA A 668 -0.68 55.71 16.61
CA ALA A 668 -1.31 55.97 15.32
C ALA A 668 -0.80 55.12 14.15
N LYS A 669 -1.63 55.01 13.10
CA LYS A 669 -1.19 54.57 11.76
C LYS A 669 -0.24 55.62 11.14
N LYS A 670 0.80 55.17 10.43
CA LYS A 670 1.43 55.95 9.35
C LYS A 670 1.08 55.29 8.01
N ALA A 671 0.79 56.12 7.00
CA ALA A 671 0.59 55.71 5.62
C ALA A 671 1.41 56.63 4.70
N PRO A 672 1.95 56.12 3.57
CA PRO A 672 2.35 56.94 2.44
C PRO A 672 1.20 57.03 1.42
N ALA A 673 1.01 58.21 0.81
CA ALA A 673 -0.02 58.41 -0.21
C ALA A 673 0.54 58.21 -1.64
N LYS A 674 -0.32 57.76 -2.57
CA LYS A 674 -0.16 57.96 -4.02
C LYS A 674 -1.36 58.75 -4.55
N LYS A 675 -1.10 59.74 -5.43
CA LYS A 675 -2.12 60.58 -6.08
C LYS A 675 -2.18 60.32 -7.59
N SER A 676 -3.23 59.63 -8.03
CA SER A 676 -3.77 59.62 -9.41
C SER A 676 -5.03 58.74 -9.36
N ARG A 677 -6.22 59.24 -9.65
CA ARG A 677 -6.80 59.44 -10.99
C ARG A 677 -6.88 58.12 -11.79
N ARG A 678 -8.03 57.70 -12.30
CA ARG A 678 -9.36 58.38 -12.34
C ARG A 678 -10.48 57.37 -12.14
#